data_AF-A0A9P8UU12-F1
#
_entry.id   AF-A0A9P8UU12-F1
#
_cell.length_a   1.000
_cell.length_b   1.000
_cell.length_c   1.000
_cell.angle_alpha   90.00
_cell.angle_beta   90.00
_cell.angle_gamma   90.00
#
_symmetry.space_group_name_H-M   'P 1'
#
loop_
_entity.id
_entity.type
_entity.pdbx_description
1 polymer ?
#
loop_
_entity_poly.entity_id
_entity_poly.type
_entity_poly.pdbx_seq_one_letter_code
_entity_poly.pdbx_strand_id
1 'polypeptide(L)'
;MGGSLRLTSLPMRPCLHTLRQCRPYSTGFRSSWRLSGRHHDLSTSPPQLQLAALCAHRTAAPLVSRHYASTKAVVGDLERRIAAIPISRFRNFCIVAHIDHGKSTLSDRLLEITGTISSSAGNKQILDTLEVERERGITVKAQTCTMIYNHNGEDYLLHLVDTPGHVDFRAEVTRSYASCGGALLLVDASQGIQAQTVANFYLAFAEGLKILPVVNKIDMNAADVPRVLEQLQSTFEIDSSKAIGVSAKTGLNVKQLLPAIVENIPGPVGDETKPLRVLLVDSWYDSFRGVICLVRVFDGTVRPGDNLVSFATGTRYTVGEVGIRYPIQTPQTVLRAGQVGYIFFNPGMKRIKDAKIGDTFTTVGSEATVEPYPGFEEPKPMVFVAAFPTDPADYQRLADDIGQLVLNDRSVTLMKDHSDALGAGWRLGFLGSLHCSVFQDRLRQEHGASIIITEPAVRSKVQWQDGTETVITNPNEFPEAESNPKVRGATFFEPFVLATLTLPEEYLGRAIELCEASRGEQESIEFFHGSQVILKYRIPTAELVDDMFGKLKGVTKGYATLDYEDAGWKKSQLVKMQLLVNKEPVDAISRVVHASQVERLGRQWVTKFKEHVQRQMFEVIIQAAVGKKIIARETLKAFRKDVLAKLHASDITRRKKLLEKQKAGRKRLRAVGNVVIEQEAFQRFLSK
;
A
#
# COMPACT_ATOMS: atom_id res chain seq x y z
N MET A 1 13.79 -8.65 59.85
CA MET A 1 14.68 -7.47 59.85
C MET A 1 14.79 -6.98 58.42
N GLY A 2 14.66 -5.68 58.16
CA GLY A 2 14.67 -5.13 56.79
C GLY A 2 16.08 -4.79 56.31
N GLY A 3 16.37 -5.05 55.03
CA GLY A 3 17.60 -4.65 54.35
C GLY A 3 17.29 -3.83 53.11
N SER A 4 17.39 -2.50 53.22
CA SER A 4 17.24 -1.60 52.06
C SER A 4 18.58 -1.46 51.34
N LEU A 5 18.63 -1.79 50.05
CA LEU A 5 19.76 -1.49 49.18
C LEU A 5 19.32 -0.51 48.09
N ARG A 6 19.83 0.72 48.19
CA ARG A 6 19.64 1.77 47.18
C ARG A 6 20.59 1.48 46.01
N LEU A 7 20.05 1.29 44.81
CA LEU A 7 20.84 1.36 43.59
C LEU A 7 21.21 2.83 43.31
N THR A 8 22.51 3.11 43.24
CA THR A 8 23.05 4.43 42.88
C THR A 8 23.42 4.46 41.40
N SER A 9 23.11 5.57 40.73
CA SER A 9 23.38 5.77 39.30
C SER A 9 24.86 6.10 39.04
N LEU A 10 25.44 5.45 38.03
CA LEU A 10 26.76 5.76 37.49
C LEU A 10 26.61 6.37 36.07
N PRO A 11 27.16 7.58 35.80
CA PRO A 11 27.08 8.18 34.48
C PRO A 11 28.22 7.69 33.57
N MET A 12 27.88 7.04 32.45
CA MET A 12 28.87 6.76 31.39
C MET A 12 29.16 8.03 30.58
N ARG A 13 30.45 8.30 30.34
CA ARG A 13 30.92 9.31 29.38
C ARG A 13 31.21 8.63 28.03
N PRO A 14 30.83 9.21 26.88
CA PRO A 14 31.23 8.69 25.57
C PRO A 14 32.71 8.99 25.26
N CYS A 15 33.39 8.07 24.59
CA CYS A 15 34.78 8.23 24.17
C CYS A 15 34.90 9.12 22.93
N LEU A 16 35.87 10.05 22.94
CA LEU A 16 36.31 10.81 21.77
C LEU A 16 37.49 10.10 21.10
N HIS A 17 37.34 9.68 19.84
CA HIS A 17 38.48 9.33 18.98
C HIS A 17 38.30 9.76 17.53
N THR A 18 38.81 10.96 17.23
CA THR A 18 39.61 11.31 16.04
C THR A 18 39.46 10.44 14.79
N LEU A 19 38.80 10.97 13.75
CA LEU A 19 39.01 10.57 12.36
C LEU A 19 39.64 11.71 11.53
N ARG A 20 40.33 11.35 10.45
CA ARG A 20 41.35 12.19 9.80
C ARG A 20 40.76 13.21 8.82
N GLN A 21 41.39 14.38 8.76
CA GLN A 21 41.27 15.30 7.62
C GLN A 21 41.95 14.71 6.38
N CYS A 22 41.27 14.78 5.23
CA CYS A 22 41.89 14.62 3.90
C CYS A 22 41.61 15.87 3.06
N ARG A 23 42.64 16.43 2.42
CA ARG A 23 42.53 17.62 1.56
C ARG A 23 42.03 17.23 0.16
N PRO A 24 41.21 18.06 -0.52
CA PRO A 24 41.09 17.99 -1.97
C PRO A 24 42.40 18.46 -2.62
N TYR A 25 42.85 17.77 -3.66
CA TYR A 25 44.06 18.13 -4.42
C TYR A 25 43.71 19.12 -5.53
N SER A 26 44.40 20.27 -5.58
CA SER A 26 44.29 21.23 -6.67
C SER A 26 45.29 20.91 -7.78
N THR A 27 44.82 20.60 -8.99
CA THR A 27 45.63 20.66 -10.21
C THR A 27 44.83 21.37 -11.30
N GLY A 28 45.36 22.50 -11.78
CA GLY A 28 44.89 23.17 -12.98
C GLY A 28 45.94 23.08 -14.07
N PHE A 29 45.53 23.02 -15.33
CA PHE A 29 46.42 23.10 -16.48
C PHE A 29 45.86 24.06 -17.53
N ARG A 30 46.73 24.84 -18.19
CA ARG A 30 46.40 25.84 -19.22
C ARG A 30 47.22 25.57 -20.48
N SER A 31 46.54 25.44 -21.63
CA SER A 31 46.98 25.83 -22.99
C SER A 31 45.96 25.27 -23.99
N SER A 32 45.25 26.00 -24.86
CA SER A 32 45.57 27.09 -25.81
C SER A 32 46.26 26.62 -27.10
N TRP A 33 45.55 26.66 -28.25
CA TRP A 33 45.92 27.36 -29.51
C TRP A 33 45.20 26.79 -30.77
N ARG A 34 44.56 27.68 -31.57
CA ARG A 34 44.42 27.66 -33.07
C ARG A 34 43.59 26.53 -33.75
N LEU A 35 42.95 26.70 -34.91
CA LEU A 35 42.52 27.90 -35.70
C LEU A 35 41.46 27.51 -36.77
N SER A 36 40.87 28.52 -37.43
CA SER A 36 40.01 28.49 -38.65
C SER A 36 38.58 27.91 -38.52
N GLY A 37 37.52 28.45 -39.15
CA GLY A 37 37.31 29.84 -39.61
C GLY A 37 36.75 30.02 -41.04
N ARG A 38 35.79 30.96 -41.21
CA ARG A 38 35.51 31.81 -42.39
C ARG A 38 34.38 32.81 -42.09
N HIS A 39 34.42 33.99 -42.73
CA HIS A 39 33.36 35.01 -42.70
C HIS A 39 32.37 34.80 -43.86
N HIS A 40 31.18 35.38 -43.75
CA HIS A 40 30.70 36.32 -44.78
C HIS A 40 29.63 37.27 -44.23
N ASP A 41 29.92 38.57 -44.24
CA ASP A 41 28.92 39.64 -44.12
C ASP A 41 28.35 39.99 -45.50
N LEU A 42 27.12 40.52 -45.55
CA LEU A 42 26.66 41.43 -46.60
C LEU A 42 25.44 42.23 -46.10
N SER A 43 25.32 43.49 -46.56
CA SER A 43 24.33 44.46 -46.08
C SER A 43 23.74 45.29 -47.21
N THR A 44 22.44 45.60 -47.15
CA THR A 44 21.77 46.59 -48.04
C THR A 44 20.71 47.40 -47.29
N SER A 45 20.51 48.65 -47.72
CA SER A 45 19.66 49.71 -47.13
C SER A 45 19.09 50.58 -48.29
N PRO A 46 18.46 51.78 -48.12
CA PRO A 46 17.93 52.47 -46.94
C PRO A 46 16.36 52.53 -47.03
N PRO A 47 15.57 53.64 -47.17
CA PRO A 47 15.77 55.10 -47.19
C PRO A 47 15.20 55.81 -45.91
N GLN A 48 14.65 57.02 -46.04
CA GLN A 48 14.15 57.93 -44.96
C GLN A 48 13.01 58.83 -45.48
N LEU A 49 12.30 59.55 -44.59
CA LEU A 49 11.62 60.86 -44.72
C LEU A 49 10.75 61.11 -43.44
N GLN A 50 10.56 62.30 -42.84
CA GLN A 50 11.37 63.53 -42.75
C GLN A 50 10.74 64.48 -41.69
N LEU A 51 11.55 65.20 -40.88
CA LEU A 51 11.20 66.44 -40.11
C LEU A 51 10.03 66.35 -39.07
N ALA A 52 9.85 67.26 -38.11
CA ALA A 52 10.65 68.41 -37.63
C ALA A 52 10.69 68.45 -36.08
N ALA A 53 11.57 69.27 -35.51
CA ALA A 53 11.62 69.53 -34.06
C ALA A 53 10.86 70.80 -33.65
N LEU A 54 10.24 70.80 -32.48
CA LEU A 54 9.70 71.99 -31.81
C LEU A 54 9.87 71.86 -30.30
N CYS A 55 10.76 72.67 -29.71
CA CYS A 55 10.90 72.76 -28.26
C CYS A 55 9.89 73.76 -27.69
N ALA A 56 9.05 73.29 -26.77
CA ALA A 56 8.29 74.14 -25.86
C ALA A 56 8.42 73.58 -24.43
N HIS A 57 8.65 74.45 -23.46
CA HIS A 57 8.85 74.07 -22.06
C HIS A 57 7.58 74.27 -21.22
N ARG A 58 7.42 73.41 -20.20
CA ARG A 58 6.53 73.55 -19.03
C ARG A 58 5.02 73.65 -19.30
N THR A 59 4.33 72.56 -19.01
CA THR A 59 3.44 72.48 -17.83
C THR A 59 3.52 71.08 -17.21
N ALA A 60 3.34 70.98 -15.89
CA ALA A 60 3.30 69.69 -15.21
C ALA A 60 1.87 69.15 -15.20
N ALA A 61 1.66 67.97 -15.79
CA ALA A 61 0.44 67.17 -15.65
C ALA A 61 0.71 66.01 -14.68
N PRO A 62 -0.26 65.59 -13.85
CA PRO A 62 -0.03 64.57 -12.85
C PRO A 62 0.22 63.19 -13.48
N LEU A 63 1.19 62.46 -12.94
CA LEU A 63 1.33 61.03 -13.20
C LEU A 63 0.10 60.30 -12.65
N VAL A 64 -0.84 59.96 -13.55
CA VAL A 64 -1.96 59.08 -13.22
C VAL A 64 -1.40 57.69 -12.92
N SER A 65 -1.18 57.41 -11.64
CA SER A 65 -0.83 56.08 -11.17
C SER A 65 -1.96 55.13 -11.53
N ARG A 66 -1.76 54.32 -12.58
CA ARG A 66 -2.57 53.14 -12.86
C ARG A 66 -2.37 52.15 -11.72
N HIS A 67 -3.11 52.36 -10.63
CA HIS A 67 -3.34 51.34 -9.64
C HIS A 67 -4.01 50.17 -10.36
N TYR A 68 -3.23 49.12 -10.64
CA TYR A 68 -3.80 47.80 -10.81
C TYR A 68 -4.56 47.51 -9.53
N ALA A 69 -5.89 47.62 -9.61
CA ALA A 69 -6.76 47.23 -8.52
C ALA A 69 -6.55 45.73 -8.32
N SER A 70 -5.74 45.37 -7.32
CA SER A 70 -5.66 44.00 -6.83
C SER A 70 -7.07 43.61 -6.41
N THR A 71 -7.73 42.81 -7.24
CA THR A 71 -9.00 42.18 -6.91
C THR A 71 -8.72 41.22 -5.77
N LYS A 72 -8.82 41.74 -4.53
CA LYS A 72 -8.80 40.95 -3.31
C LYS A 72 -9.76 39.78 -3.52
N ALA A 73 -9.24 38.56 -3.41
CA ALA A 73 -10.07 37.37 -3.49
C ALA A 73 -11.24 37.53 -2.51
N VAL A 74 -12.47 37.29 -2.97
CA VAL A 74 -13.67 37.44 -2.14
C VAL A 74 -13.68 36.28 -1.15
N VAL A 75 -13.08 36.52 0.02
CA VAL A 75 -12.97 35.54 1.11
C VAL A 75 -14.37 35.03 1.43
N GLY A 76 -14.61 33.74 1.16
CA GLY A 76 -15.94 33.13 1.30
C GLY A 76 -16.43 33.18 2.74
N ASP A 77 -17.75 33.16 2.95
CA ASP A 77 -18.31 33.22 4.31
C ASP A 77 -17.86 32.01 5.17
N LEU A 78 -17.63 30.85 4.54
CA LEU A 78 -17.01 29.68 5.16
C LEU A 78 -15.59 29.97 5.68
N GLU A 79 -14.75 30.60 4.87
CA GLU A 79 -13.36 30.94 5.23
C GLU A 79 -13.32 32.03 6.31
N ARG A 80 -14.20 33.05 6.23
CA ARG A 80 -14.37 34.05 7.30
C ARG A 80 -14.82 33.42 8.61
N ARG A 81 -15.70 32.40 8.57
CA ARG A 81 -16.11 31.63 9.76
C ARG A 81 -14.94 30.82 10.33
N ILE A 82 -14.20 30.09 9.51
CA ILE A 82 -13.03 29.30 9.92
C ILE A 82 -11.94 30.20 10.53
N ALA A 83 -11.65 31.35 9.92
CA ALA A 83 -10.62 32.28 10.39
C ALA A 83 -10.92 32.87 11.78
N ALA A 84 -12.19 32.90 12.21
CA ALA A 84 -12.63 33.35 13.52
C ALA A 84 -12.56 32.27 14.62
N ILE A 85 -12.37 30.99 14.27
CA ILE A 85 -12.22 29.90 15.23
C ILE A 85 -10.76 29.89 15.73
N PRO A 86 -10.50 29.98 17.06
CA PRO A 86 -9.15 29.89 17.60
C PRO A 86 -8.66 28.43 17.61
N ILE A 87 -7.34 28.23 17.54
CA ILE A 87 -6.69 26.90 17.54
C ILE A 87 -7.12 26.00 18.71
N SER A 88 -7.45 26.58 19.87
CA SER A 88 -7.97 25.86 21.05
C SER A 88 -9.34 25.21 20.84
N ARG A 89 -10.10 25.62 19.81
CA ARG A 89 -11.37 25.02 19.37
C ARG A 89 -11.23 24.13 18.12
N PHE A 90 -10.02 23.83 17.67
CA PHE A 90 -9.79 22.79 16.66
C PHE A 90 -9.76 21.40 17.33
N ARG A 91 -10.20 20.34 16.65
CA ARG A 91 -10.10 18.94 17.10
C ARG A 91 -9.71 18.06 15.92
N ASN A 92 -8.57 17.36 16.03
CA ASN A 92 -8.07 16.48 14.98
C ASN A 92 -8.20 15.03 15.48
N PHE A 93 -9.01 14.20 14.82
CA PHE A 93 -9.28 12.84 15.30
C PHE A 93 -9.51 11.83 14.18
N CYS A 94 -9.20 10.56 14.47
CA CYS A 94 -9.49 9.42 13.61
C CYS A 94 -10.59 8.52 14.18
N ILE A 95 -11.10 7.59 13.37
CA ILE A 95 -12.00 6.52 13.83
C ILE A 95 -11.29 5.17 13.72
N VAL A 96 -11.15 4.51 14.86
CA VAL A 96 -10.38 3.28 15.05
C VAL A 96 -11.36 2.13 15.26
N ALA A 97 -11.40 1.20 14.31
CA ALA A 97 -12.41 0.15 14.27
C ALA A 97 -11.84 -1.17 13.73
N HIS A 98 -12.56 -2.27 14.00
CA HIS A 98 -12.48 -3.48 13.19
C HIS A 98 -13.27 -3.28 11.88
N ILE A 99 -13.07 -4.19 10.92
CA ILE A 99 -13.93 -4.30 9.73
C ILE A 99 -15.39 -4.51 10.18
N ASP A 100 -16.34 -4.03 9.38
CA ASP A 100 -17.80 -4.08 9.62
C ASP A 100 -18.33 -3.44 10.92
N HIS A 101 -17.50 -2.92 11.82
CA HIS A 101 -17.95 -2.16 13.02
C HIS A 101 -18.65 -0.83 12.69
N GLY A 102 -18.81 -0.47 11.40
CA GLY A 102 -19.61 0.67 10.94
C GLY A 102 -18.87 2.01 10.90
N LYS A 103 -17.55 1.98 10.69
CA LYS A 103 -16.65 3.15 10.63
C LYS A 103 -17.13 4.21 9.62
N SER A 104 -17.17 3.86 8.33
CA SER A 104 -17.59 4.79 7.26
C SER A 104 -19.01 5.32 7.48
N THR A 105 -19.92 4.47 7.98
CA THR A 105 -21.30 4.88 8.32
C THR A 105 -21.33 5.91 9.44
N LEU A 106 -20.45 5.80 10.45
CA LEU A 106 -20.35 6.80 11.51
C LEU A 106 -19.76 8.11 10.98
N SER A 107 -18.74 8.03 10.13
CA SER A 107 -18.17 9.19 9.42
C SER A 107 -19.23 9.94 8.61
N ASP A 108 -20.07 9.25 7.82
CA ASP A 108 -21.18 9.85 7.09
C ASP A 108 -22.17 10.57 8.05
N ARG A 109 -22.57 9.94 9.16
CA ARG A 109 -23.50 10.57 10.13
C ARG A 109 -22.93 11.82 10.80
N LEU A 110 -21.63 11.85 11.08
CA LEU A 110 -20.96 13.06 11.61
C LEU A 110 -21.00 14.20 10.57
N LEU A 111 -20.81 13.90 9.29
CA LEU A 111 -20.92 14.86 8.20
C LEU A 111 -22.37 15.38 8.02
N GLU A 112 -23.39 14.52 8.12
CA GLU A 112 -24.80 14.92 8.07
C GLU A 112 -25.16 15.84 9.24
N ILE A 113 -24.81 15.46 10.48
CA ILE A 113 -25.20 16.18 11.70
C ILE A 113 -24.52 17.55 11.79
N THR A 114 -23.32 17.70 11.23
CA THR A 114 -22.63 19.00 11.12
C THR A 114 -23.11 19.85 9.94
N GLY A 115 -24.04 19.35 9.10
CA GLY A 115 -24.51 20.04 7.91
C GLY A 115 -23.48 20.13 6.79
N THR A 116 -22.42 19.32 6.84
CA THR A 116 -21.36 19.26 5.84
C THR A 116 -21.82 18.52 4.56
N ILE A 117 -22.85 17.66 4.68
CA ILE A 117 -23.54 16.98 3.57
C ILE A 117 -25.06 17.03 3.78
N SER A 118 -25.83 16.92 2.69
CA SER A 118 -27.29 16.75 2.76
C SER A 118 -27.68 15.32 3.13
N SER A 119 -28.73 15.16 3.94
CA SER A 119 -29.27 13.86 4.37
C SER A 119 -30.08 13.19 3.24
N SER A 120 -29.41 12.87 2.14
CA SER A 120 -30.00 12.40 0.88
C SER A 120 -29.71 10.91 0.66
N ALA A 121 -30.76 10.09 0.47
CA ALA A 121 -30.68 8.63 0.52
C ALA A 121 -29.74 7.94 -0.50
N GLY A 122 -29.25 8.65 -1.52
CA GLY A 122 -28.27 8.16 -2.49
C GLY A 122 -26.81 8.22 -2.03
N ASN A 123 -26.48 9.06 -1.04
CA ASN A 123 -25.09 9.33 -0.65
C ASN A 123 -24.67 8.49 0.57
N LYS A 124 -24.42 7.19 0.37
CA LYS A 124 -23.80 6.32 1.38
C LYS A 124 -22.30 6.22 1.12
N GLN A 125 -21.50 6.20 2.18
CA GLN A 125 -20.04 6.03 2.14
C GLN A 125 -19.35 7.06 1.25
N ILE A 126 -19.49 8.34 1.61
CA ILE A 126 -18.94 9.46 0.84
C ILE A 126 -17.40 9.51 0.93
N LEU A 127 -16.83 9.01 2.04
CA LEU A 127 -15.38 8.91 2.22
C LEU A 127 -14.76 7.71 1.49
N ASP A 128 -15.46 6.57 1.39
CA ASP A 128 -14.99 5.43 0.58
C ASP A 128 -15.16 5.80 -0.91
N THR A 129 -14.12 6.38 -1.50
CA THR A 129 -14.13 6.96 -2.85
C THR A 129 -13.99 5.93 -3.96
N LEU A 130 -13.42 4.77 -3.68
CA LEU A 130 -13.07 3.76 -4.69
C LEU A 130 -14.09 2.62 -4.68
N GLU A 131 -14.40 2.07 -5.85
CA GLU A 131 -15.46 1.05 -6.00
C GLU A 131 -15.17 -0.22 -5.16
N VAL A 132 -13.92 -0.71 -5.20
CA VAL A 132 -13.47 -1.84 -4.36
C VAL A 132 -13.63 -1.59 -2.86
N GLU A 133 -13.57 -0.34 -2.38
CA GLU A 133 -13.78 -0.02 -0.96
C GLU A 133 -15.25 -0.26 -0.56
N ARG A 134 -16.17 0.07 -1.46
CA ARG A 134 -17.62 -0.11 -1.29
C ARG A 134 -18.04 -1.57 -1.45
N GLU A 135 -17.50 -2.27 -2.46
CA GLU A 135 -17.78 -3.70 -2.69
C GLU A 135 -17.28 -4.59 -1.54
N ARG A 136 -16.05 -4.35 -1.07
CA ARG A 136 -15.43 -5.17 0.01
C ARG A 136 -15.76 -4.67 1.43
N GLY A 137 -16.48 -3.56 1.59
CA GLY A 137 -16.80 -2.98 2.90
C GLY A 137 -15.60 -2.45 3.69
N ILE A 138 -14.49 -2.11 3.02
CA ILE A 138 -13.24 -1.70 3.65
C ILE A 138 -12.72 -0.38 3.09
N THR A 139 -12.45 0.59 3.96
CA THR A 139 -11.63 1.76 3.58
C THR A 139 -10.19 1.30 3.38
N VAL A 140 -9.64 1.57 2.19
CA VAL A 140 -8.26 1.22 1.83
C VAL A 140 -7.36 2.43 1.94
N LYS A 141 -7.76 3.59 1.41
CA LYS A 141 -6.95 4.82 1.53
C LYS A 141 -7.47 5.73 2.63
N ALA A 142 -6.59 6.33 3.41
CA ALA A 142 -6.99 7.30 4.44
C ALA A 142 -7.60 8.56 3.80
N GLN A 143 -8.75 9.02 4.32
CA GLN A 143 -9.48 10.16 3.75
C GLN A 143 -9.80 11.19 4.84
N THR A 144 -9.45 12.46 4.59
CA THR A 144 -9.71 13.55 5.53
C THR A 144 -10.94 14.35 5.17
N CYS A 145 -11.76 14.69 6.16
CA CYS A 145 -12.84 15.65 6.00
C CYS A 145 -12.81 16.67 7.15
N THR A 146 -13.17 17.91 6.83
CA THR A 146 -13.31 19.01 7.79
C THR A 146 -14.79 19.28 7.99
N MET A 147 -15.20 19.55 9.23
CA MET A 147 -16.55 19.91 9.61
C MET A 147 -16.52 21.13 10.52
N ILE A 148 -17.60 21.91 10.55
CA ILE A 148 -17.79 22.98 11.53
C ILE A 148 -18.97 22.59 12.41
N TYR A 149 -18.75 22.55 13.72
CA TYR A 149 -19.78 22.22 14.70
C TYR A 149 -19.98 23.39 15.65
N ASN A 150 -21.22 23.88 15.79
CA ASN A 150 -21.55 24.87 16.81
C ASN A 150 -21.93 24.16 18.11
N HIS A 151 -21.21 24.46 19.18
CA HIS A 151 -21.43 23.91 20.51
C HIS A 151 -21.65 25.06 21.50
N ASN A 152 -22.83 25.12 22.11
CA ASN A 152 -23.23 26.15 23.07
C ASN A 152 -23.05 27.60 22.56
N GLY A 153 -23.20 27.82 21.25
CA GLY A 153 -23.01 29.13 20.59
C GLY A 153 -21.61 29.34 20.00
N GLU A 154 -20.60 28.57 20.43
CA GLU A 154 -19.24 28.65 19.92
C GLU A 154 -19.00 27.71 18.73
N ASP A 155 -18.31 28.17 17.69
CA ASP A 155 -17.90 27.30 16.58
C ASP A 155 -16.58 26.56 16.87
N TYR A 156 -16.57 25.26 16.57
CA TYR A 156 -15.44 24.35 16.64
C TYR A 156 -15.11 23.81 15.23
N LEU A 157 -13.81 23.69 14.93
CA LEU A 157 -13.31 23.13 13.68
C LEU A 157 -12.90 21.67 13.90
N LEU A 158 -13.58 20.73 13.26
CA LEU A 158 -13.37 19.30 13.45
C LEU A 158 -12.70 18.71 12.21
N HIS A 159 -11.47 18.22 12.34
CA HIS A 159 -10.76 17.48 11.29
C HIS A 159 -10.87 15.97 11.58
N LEU A 160 -11.69 15.28 10.79
CA LEU A 160 -11.85 13.84 10.79
C LEU A 160 -10.86 13.20 9.81
N VAL A 161 -10.12 12.19 10.27
CA VAL A 161 -9.22 11.35 9.46
C VAL A 161 -9.75 9.92 9.47
N ASP A 162 -10.39 9.51 8.39
CA ASP A 162 -10.98 8.17 8.28
C ASP A 162 -9.91 7.16 7.87
N THR A 163 -9.54 6.26 8.78
CA THR A 163 -8.36 5.38 8.64
C THR A 163 -8.70 3.96 8.18
N PRO A 164 -7.79 3.24 7.48
CA PRO A 164 -7.97 1.82 7.18
C PRO A 164 -8.09 0.95 8.44
N GLY A 165 -8.85 -0.14 8.35
CA GLY A 165 -9.04 -1.09 9.47
C GLY A 165 -8.10 -2.30 9.46
N HIS A 166 -7.27 -2.50 8.42
CA HIS A 166 -6.51 -3.73 8.18
C HIS A 166 -5.00 -3.57 8.37
N VAL A 167 -4.33 -4.63 8.84
CA VAL A 167 -2.90 -4.63 9.21
C VAL A 167 -1.95 -4.36 8.03
N ASP A 168 -2.24 -4.84 6.82
CA ASP A 168 -1.50 -4.51 5.58
C ASP A 168 -1.37 -3.00 5.34
N PHE A 169 -2.31 -2.20 5.86
CA PHE A 169 -2.34 -0.74 5.74
C PHE A 169 -1.85 -0.04 7.02
N ARG A 170 -1.17 -0.74 7.95
CA ARG A 170 -0.59 -0.16 9.18
C ARG A 170 0.26 1.08 8.88
N ALA A 171 1.02 1.06 7.79
CA ALA A 171 1.84 2.19 7.35
C ALA A 171 1.00 3.43 6.99
N GLU A 172 -0.28 3.32 6.64
CA GLU A 172 -1.21 4.44 6.45
C GLU A 172 -1.92 4.84 7.74
N VAL A 173 -2.25 3.85 8.57
CA VAL A 173 -2.86 4.04 9.89
C VAL A 173 -1.94 4.88 10.80
N THR A 174 -0.66 4.51 10.94
CA THR A 174 0.32 5.27 11.75
C THR A 174 0.53 6.70 11.22
N ARG A 175 0.63 6.90 9.89
CA ARG A 175 0.74 8.25 9.29
C ARG A 175 -0.47 9.11 9.60
N SER A 176 -1.66 8.50 9.55
CA SER A 176 -2.92 9.17 9.87
C SER A 176 -3.00 9.52 11.36
N TYR A 177 -2.54 8.64 12.25
CA TYR A 177 -2.53 8.88 13.69
C TYR A 177 -1.61 10.05 14.07
N ALA A 178 -0.43 10.16 13.45
CA ALA A 178 0.46 11.32 13.60
C ALA A 178 -0.17 12.66 13.12
N SER A 179 -1.30 12.63 12.40
CA SER A 179 -2.07 13.83 12.03
C SER A 179 -3.19 14.22 13.03
N CYS A 180 -3.46 13.36 14.02
CA CYS A 180 -4.51 13.51 15.02
C CYS A 180 -4.02 14.02 16.39
N GLY A 181 -4.95 14.17 17.33
CA GLY A 181 -4.72 14.30 18.78
C GLY A 181 -5.64 13.39 19.62
N GLY A 182 -6.66 12.78 19.00
CA GLY A 182 -7.51 11.75 19.62
C GLY A 182 -8.04 10.73 18.62
N ALA A 183 -8.70 9.70 19.14
CA ALA A 183 -9.20 8.57 18.36
C ALA A 183 -10.54 8.07 18.93
N LEU A 184 -11.53 7.87 18.04
CA LEU A 184 -12.80 7.24 18.39
C LEU A 184 -12.65 5.72 18.29
N LEU A 185 -12.65 5.02 19.43
CA LEU A 185 -12.51 3.55 19.46
C LEU A 185 -13.89 2.91 19.30
N LEU A 186 -14.17 2.44 18.08
CA LEU A 186 -15.49 1.97 17.66
C LEU A 186 -15.64 0.46 17.81
N VAL A 187 -16.49 0.04 18.74
CA VAL A 187 -16.76 -1.38 19.05
C VAL A 187 -18.22 -1.71 18.72
N ASP A 188 -18.47 -2.82 18.03
CA ASP A 188 -19.82 -3.28 17.73
C ASP A 188 -20.46 -3.91 18.97
N ALA A 189 -21.64 -3.43 19.39
CA ALA A 189 -22.36 -3.95 20.55
C ALA A 189 -22.69 -5.45 20.45
N SER A 190 -22.87 -5.98 19.23
CA SER A 190 -23.19 -7.40 18.99
C SER A 190 -21.95 -8.29 18.96
N GLN A 191 -20.86 -7.84 18.34
CA GLN A 191 -19.62 -8.61 18.17
C GLN A 191 -18.61 -8.44 19.32
N GLY A 192 -18.64 -7.31 20.03
CA GLY A 192 -17.65 -6.96 21.04
C GLY A 192 -16.28 -6.61 20.49
N ILE A 193 -15.25 -6.70 21.34
CA ILE A 193 -13.86 -6.39 20.95
C ILE A 193 -13.31 -7.48 20.02
N GLN A 194 -12.78 -7.05 18.88
CA GLN A 194 -12.16 -7.89 17.84
C GLN A 194 -10.67 -7.55 17.69
N ALA A 195 -9.85 -8.43 17.11
CA ALA A 195 -8.39 -8.28 17.12
C ALA A 195 -7.87 -6.98 16.48
N GLN A 196 -8.52 -6.49 15.42
CA GLN A 196 -8.12 -5.22 14.80
C GLN A 196 -8.45 -4.03 15.71
N THR A 197 -9.51 -4.10 16.52
CA THR A 197 -9.76 -3.13 17.59
C THR A 197 -8.59 -3.14 18.59
N VAL A 198 -8.08 -4.30 18.97
CA VAL A 198 -6.94 -4.44 19.91
C VAL A 198 -5.65 -3.87 19.34
N ALA A 199 -5.23 -4.31 18.14
CA ALA A 199 -3.99 -3.83 17.54
C ALA A 199 -4.05 -2.33 17.20
N ASN A 200 -5.16 -1.86 16.63
CA ASN A 200 -5.30 -0.45 16.27
C ASN A 200 -5.45 0.45 17.52
N PHE A 201 -5.97 -0.06 18.64
CA PHE A 201 -5.94 0.61 19.95
C PHE A 201 -4.50 0.78 20.45
N TYR A 202 -3.69 -0.28 20.49
CA TYR A 202 -2.30 -0.17 20.94
C TYR A 202 -1.45 0.74 20.05
N LEU A 203 -1.71 0.78 18.74
CA LEU A 203 -1.09 1.76 17.83
C LEU A 203 -1.50 3.21 18.18
N ALA A 204 -2.79 3.46 18.42
CA ALA A 204 -3.27 4.79 18.80
C ALA A 204 -2.74 5.24 20.18
N PHE A 205 -2.59 4.29 21.11
CA PHE A 205 -2.01 4.50 22.44
C PHE A 205 -0.50 4.79 22.38
N ALA A 206 0.24 4.09 21.52
CA ALA A 206 1.68 4.34 21.30
C ALA A 206 1.95 5.73 20.68
N GLU A 207 1.08 6.20 19.78
CA GLU A 207 1.08 7.57 19.24
C GLU A 207 0.53 8.62 20.24
N GLY A 208 0.20 8.22 21.48
CA GLY A 208 -0.27 9.13 22.53
C GLY A 208 -1.67 9.72 22.31
N LEU A 209 -2.46 9.16 21.39
CA LEU A 209 -3.78 9.70 21.06
C LEU A 209 -4.77 9.54 22.21
N LYS A 210 -5.56 10.59 22.44
CA LYS A 210 -6.65 10.56 23.41
C LYS A 210 -7.81 9.68 22.91
N ILE A 211 -7.93 8.48 23.47
CA ILE A 211 -8.97 7.51 23.12
C ILE A 211 -10.32 7.90 23.73
N LEU A 212 -11.38 7.88 22.91
CA LEU A 212 -12.79 8.01 23.32
C LEU A 212 -13.56 6.73 22.88
N PRO A 213 -14.01 5.88 23.81
CA PRO A 213 -14.76 4.67 23.48
C PRO A 213 -16.18 4.95 22.94
N VAL A 214 -16.56 4.26 21.86
CA VAL A 214 -17.87 4.37 21.20
C VAL A 214 -18.42 2.98 20.90
N VAL A 215 -19.61 2.66 21.40
CA VAL A 215 -20.27 1.36 21.21
C VAL A 215 -21.35 1.49 20.14
N ASN A 216 -21.13 0.93 18.95
CA ASN A 216 -22.01 1.07 17.78
C ASN A 216 -23.06 -0.04 17.68
N LYS A 217 -24.01 0.12 16.76
CA LYS A 217 -25.07 -0.85 16.41
C LYS A 217 -26.01 -1.23 17.58
N ILE A 218 -26.24 -0.31 18.52
CA ILE A 218 -27.21 -0.53 19.62
C ILE A 218 -28.67 -0.71 19.14
N ASP A 219 -28.95 -0.53 17.84
CA ASP A 219 -30.23 -0.83 17.19
C ASP A 219 -30.45 -2.31 16.86
N MET A 220 -29.43 -3.17 17.04
CA MET A 220 -29.54 -4.61 16.77
C MET A 220 -30.12 -5.38 17.97
N ASN A 221 -31.05 -6.30 17.71
CA ASN A 221 -31.60 -7.22 18.74
C ASN A 221 -30.54 -8.10 19.42
N ALA A 222 -29.35 -8.22 18.84
CA ALA A 222 -28.20 -8.96 19.37
C ALA A 222 -27.14 -8.06 20.04
N ALA A 223 -27.44 -6.77 20.26
CA ALA A 223 -26.55 -5.82 20.92
C ALA A 223 -26.47 -6.09 22.44
N ASP A 224 -25.27 -6.37 22.94
CA ASP A 224 -24.99 -6.62 24.35
C ASP A 224 -24.03 -5.54 24.89
N VAL A 225 -24.58 -4.35 25.10
CA VAL A 225 -23.81 -3.19 25.57
C VAL A 225 -23.13 -3.45 26.92
N PRO A 226 -23.77 -4.03 27.96
CA PRO A 226 -23.11 -4.32 29.24
C PRO A 226 -21.84 -5.18 29.10
N ARG A 227 -21.90 -6.27 28.32
CA ARG A 227 -20.73 -7.11 28.05
C ARG A 227 -19.63 -6.35 27.33
N VAL A 228 -19.96 -5.46 26.40
CA VAL A 228 -18.95 -4.66 25.68
C VAL A 228 -18.31 -3.59 26.58
N LEU A 229 -19.05 -3.04 27.55
CA LEU A 229 -18.48 -2.15 28.57
C LEU A 229 -17.50 -2.88 29.50
N GLU A 230 -17.86 -4.10 29.93
CA GLU A 230 -16.97 -4.97 30.72
C GLU A 230 -15.71 -5.37 29.92
N GLN A 231 -15.86 -5.69 28.63
CA GLN A 231 -14.74 -5.96 27.73
C GLN A 231 -13.80 -4.76 27.56
N LEU A 232 -14.33 -3.54 27.39
CA LEU A 232 -13.53 -2.31 27.29
C LEU A 232 -12.70 -2.05 28.56
N GLN A 233 -13.30 -2.28 29.72
CA GLN A 233 -12.64 -2.08 31.01
C GLN A 233 -11.60 -3.17 31.32
N SER A 234 -11.87 -4.43 30.96
CA SER A 234 -10.96 -5.56 31.21
C SER A 234 -9.84 -5.71 30.18
N THR A 235 -10.04 -5.30 28.93
CA THR A 235 -9.06 -5.48 27.84
C THR A 235 -8.16 -4.27 27.64
N PHE A 236 -8.66 -3.05 27.90
CA PHE A 236 -7.96 -1.80 27.60
C PHE A 236 -7.80 -0.87 28.81
N GLU A 237 -8.26 -1.28 30.00
CA GLU A 237 -8.31 -0.46 31.22
C GLU A 237 -9.07 0.87 31.04
N ILE A 238 -9.95 0.95 30.02
CA ILE A 238 -10.73 2.15 29.72
C ILE A 238 -11.91 2.25 30.69
N ASP A 239 -12.06 3.43 31.29
CA ASP A 239 -13.22 3.80 32.10
C ASP A 239 -14.52 3.67 31.29
N SER A 240 -15.29 2.62 31.61
CA SER A 240 -16.54 2.25 30.96
C SER A 240 -17.64 3.31 31.07
N SER A 241 -17.57 4.22 32.06
CA SER A 241 -18.52 5.34 32.20
C SER A 241 -18.42 6.37 31.08
N LYS A 242 -17.31 6.39 30.33
CA LYS A 242 -17.05 7.32 29.22
C LYS A 242 -17.46 6.77 27.85
N ALA A 243 -17.99 5.56 27.78
CA ALA A 243 -18.36 4.89 26.54
C ALA A 243 -19.75 5.31 26.06
N ILE A 244 -19.82 5.83 24.83
CA ILE A 244 -21.08 6.34 24.25
C ILE A 244 -21.71 5.27 23.36
N GLY A 245 -22.87 4.76 23.77
CA GLY A 245 -23.69 3.87 22.95
C GLY A 245 -24.41 4.62 21.85
N VAL A 246 -24.15 4.27 20.58
CA VAL A 246 -24.70 4.90 19.37
C VAL A 246 -25.19 3.88 18.34
N SER A 247 -26.01 4.34 17.40
CA SER A 247 -26.19 3.64 16.12
C SER A 247 -25.89 4.58 14.96
N ALA A 248 -24.79 4.32 14.25
CA ALA A 248 -24.49 4.97 12.98
C ALA A 248 -25.58 4.69 11.91
N LYS A 249 -26.26 3.54 12.01
CA LYS A 249 -27.29 3.16 11.04
C LYS A 249 -28.56 4.01 11.18
N THR A 250 -29.08 4.17 12.40
CA THR A 250 -30.32 4.93 12.66
C THR A 250 -30.08 6.41 13.02
N GLY A 251 -28.85 6.78 13.37
CA GLY A 251 -28.49 8.10 13.91
C GLY A 251 -28.72 8.24 15.42
N LEU A 252 -29.18 7.18 16.10
CA LEU A 252 -29.44 7.19 17.55
C LEU A 252 -28.17 7.53 18.33
N ASN A 253 -28.30 8.49 19.26
CA ASN A 253 -27.24 9.06 20.11
C ASN A 253 -26.01 9.66 19.40
N VAL A 254 -25.85 9.59 18.07
CA VAL A 254 -24.68 10.15 17.37
C VAL A 254 -24.53 11.67 17.61
N LYS A 255 -25.64 12.39 17.85
CA LYS A 255 -25.61 13.81 18.24
C LYS A 255 -24.91 14.08 19.60
N GLN A 256 -24.82 13.11 20.49
CA GLN A 256 -24.13 13.22 21.79
C GLN A 256 -22.61 13.04 21.65
N LEU A 257 -22.16 12.40 20.56
CA LEU A 257 -20.75 12.15 20.30
C LEU A 257 -19.97 13.44 19.93
N LEU A 258 -20.62 14.42 19.30
CA LEU A 258 -19.99 15.70 18.92
C LEU A 258 -19.61 16.57 20.14
N PRO A 259 -20.47 16.78 21.16
CA PRO A 259 -20.05 17.33 22.46
C PRO A 259 -18.87 16.57 23.08
N ALA A 260 -18.95 15.24 23.14
CA ALA A 260 -17.90 14.43 23.77
C ALA A 260 -16.55 14.53 23.04
N ILE A 261 -16.54 14.67 21.71
CA ILE A 261 -15.35 14.99 20.90
C ILE A 261 -14.77 16.35 21.31
N VAL A 262 -15.62 17.37 21.43
CA VAL A 262 -15.20 18.73 21.82
C VAL A 262 -14.62 18.76 23.24
N GLU A 263 -15.21 18.03 24.18
CA GLU A 263 -14.82 17.99 25.59
C GLU A 263 -13.60 17.11 25.87
N ASN A 264 -13.51 15.91 25.27
CA ASN A 264 -12.50 14.91 25.65
C ASN A 264 -11.24 14.93 24.79
N ILE A 265 -11.31 15.32 23.52
CA ILE A 265 -10.15 15.33 22.62
C ILE A 265 -9.41 16.67 22.78
N PRO A 266 -8.07 16.68 22.94
CA PRO A 266 -7.31 17.92 23.08
C PRO A 266 -7.33 18.74 21.78
N GLY A 267 -7.21 20.07 21.94
CA GLY A 267 -6.89 20.95 20.81
C GLY A 267 -5.43 20.74 20.34
N PRO A 268 -5.14 20.94 19.04
CA PRO A 268 -3.77 20.85 18.53
C PRO A 268 -2.88 21.94 19.14
N VAL A 269 -1.67 21.57 19.53
CA VAL A 269 -0.64 22.50 19.99
C VAL A 269 0.14 23.00 18.78
N GLY A 270 0.23 24.32 18.62
CA GLY A 270 0.89 24.98 17.50
C GLY A 270 0.92 26.50 17.67
N ASP A 271 1.81 27.17 16.95
CA ASP A 271 1.99 28.63 17.02
C ASP A 271 2.14 29.22 15.62
N GLU A 272 1.25 30.15 15.25
CA GLU A 272 1.22 30.79 13.93
C GLU A 272 2.39 31.75 13.68
N THR A 273 3.09 32.19 14.73
CA THR A 273 4.19 33.18 14.64
C THR A 273 5.57 32.54 14.42
N LYS A 274 5.69 31.23 14.69
CA LYS A 274 6.92 30.47 14.47
C LYS A 274 7.18 30.21 12.98
N PRO A 275 8.42 29.85 12.62
CA PRO A 275 8.72 29.34 11.28
C PRO A 275 7.83 28.17 10.91
N LEU A 276 7.39 28.15 9.64
CA LEU A 276 6.45 27.16 9.12
C LEU A 276 6.98 25.72 9.30
N ARG A 277 6.16 24.85 9.90
CA ARG A 277 6.45 23.42 10.04
C ARG A 277 5.23 22.60 9.63
N VAL A 278 5.31 21.95 8.47
CA VAL A 278 4.22 21.23 7.83
C VAL A 278 4.63 19.79 7.59
N LEU A 279 3.85 18.83 8.10
CA LEU A 279 4.08 17.39 7.89
C LEU A 279 3.29 16.91 6.67
N LEU A 280 3.94 16.17 5.77
CA LEU A 280 3.29 15.46 4.67
C LEU A 280 2.68 14.14 5.17
N VAL A 281 1.35 14.11 5.33
CA VAL A 281 0.59 12.99 5.92
C VAL A 281 0.29 11.92 4.86
N ASP A 282 -0.17 12.36 3.68
CA ASP A 282 -0.44 11.50 2.53
C ASP A 282 -0.43 12.30 1.22
N SER A 283 -0.63 11.68 0.06
CA SER A 283 -0.77 12.38 -1.23
C SER A 283 -1.38 11.49 -2.30
N TRP A 284 -1.91 12.13 -3.35
CA TRP A 284 -2.46 11.48 -4.54
C TRP A 284 -2.08 12.26 -5.80
N TYR A 285 -2.37 11.69 -6.97
CA TYR A 285 -2.14 12.35 -8.25
C TYR A 285 -3.44 12.93 -8.81
N ASP A 286 -3.35 14.12 -9.41
CA ASP A 286 -4.39 14.76 -10.19
C ASP A 286 -3.83 15.10 -11.58
N SER A 287 -4.57 14.75 -12.63
CA SER A 287 -4.11 14.87 -14.02
C SER A 287 -3.87 16.30 -14.50
N PHE A 288 -4.36 17.32 -13.78
CA PHE A 288 -4.21 18.74 -14.10
C PHE A 288 -3.34 19.49 -13.08
N ARG A 289 -3.45 19.13 -11.80
CA ARG A 289 -2.76 19.79 -10.66
C ARG A 289 -1.43 19.10 -10.30
N GLY A 290 -1.19 17.88 -10.77
CA GLY A 290 -0.03 17.07 -10.43
C GLY A 290 -0.17 16.38 -9.07
N VAL A 291 0.92 16.26 -8.30
CA VAL A 291 0.84 15.69 -6.94
C VAL A 291 0.14 16.67 -6.00
N ILE A 292 -0.99 16.25 -5.44
CA ILE A 292 -1.66 16.96 -4.34
C ILE A 292 -1.24 16.32 -3.03
N CYS A 293 -0.77 17.15 -2.10
CA CYS A 293 -0.21 16.77 -0.81
C CYS A 293 -1.21 17.01 0.30
N LEU A 294 -1.58 15.97 1.06
CA LEU A 294 -2.32 16.08 2.31
C LEU A 294 -1.34 16.43 3.43
N VAL A 295 -1.62 17.50 4.16
CA VAL A 295 -0.69 18.04 5.15
C VAL A 295 -1.35 18.37 6.48
N ARG A 296 -0.56 18.30 7.56
CA ARG A 296 -0.86 18.90 8.86
C ARG A 296 0.11 20.06 9.10
N VAL A 297 -0.43 21.25 9.35
CA VAL A 297 0.37 22.40 9.80
C VAL A 297 0.54 22.29 11.32
N PHE A 298 1.78 22.17 11.80
CA PHE A 298 2.06 22.19 13.24
C PHE A 298 2.34 23.61 13.73
N ASP A 299 3.20 24.34 13.03
CA ASP A 299 3.59 25.71 13.37
C ASP A 299 3.62 26.59 12.11
N GLY A 300 3.46 27.91 12.28
CA GLY A 300 3.41 28.91 11.22
C GLY A 300 2.09 28.97 10.45
N THR A 301 2.14 29.62 9.27
CA THR A 301 1.04 29.66 8.29
C THR A 301 1.59 29.54 6.87
N VAL A 302 0.77 29.06 5.93
CA VAL A 302 1.15 28.87 4.51
C VAL A 302 0.06 29.35 3.56
N ARG A 303 0.47 29.99 2.46
CA ARG A 303 -0.39 30.70 1.50
C ARG A 303 0.00 30.40 0.04
N PRO A 304 -0.91 30.58 -0.92
CA PRO A 304 -0.57 30.60 -2.34
C PRO A 304 0.54 31.63 -2.64
N GLY A 305 1.57 31.20 -3.37
CA GLY A 305 2.76 32.01 -3.69
C GLY A 305 3.94 31.85 -2.72
N ASP A 306 3.77 31.21 -1.56
CA ASP A 306 4.88 30.95 -0.63
C ASP A 306 5.89 29.98 -1.24
N ASN A 307 7.17 30.12 -0.86
CA ASN A 307 8.24 29.24 -1.32
C ASN A 307 8.68 28.31 -0.18
N LEU A 308 8.43 27.01 -0.37
CA LEU A 308 8.73 25.96 0.58
C LEU A 308 9.97 25.15 0.16
N VAL A 309 10.58 24.50 1.13
CA VAL A 309 11.66 23.52 0.94
C VAL A 309 11.33 22.22 1.67
N SER A 310 11.60 21.10 1.00
CA SER A 310 11.49 19.74 1.51
C SER A 310 12.74 19.36 2.29
N PHE A 311 12.62 18.90 3.54
CA PHE A 311 13.75 18.40 4.31
C PHE A 311 14.31 17.07 3.76
N ALA A 312 13.45 16.18 3.27
CA ALA A 312 13.83 14.83 2.81
C ALA A 312 14.35 14.77 1.36
N THR A 313 14.34 15.89 0.62
CA THR A 313 14.91 16.01 -0.74
C THR A 313 15.76 17.26 -0.97
N GLY A 314 15.65 18.30 -0.14
CA GLY A 314 16.25 19.62 -0.39
C GLY A 314 15.61 20.42 -1.53
N THR A 315 14.56 19.90 -2.16
CA THR A 315 13.91 20.54 -3.32
C THR A 315 13.04 21.71 -2.87
N ARG A 316 13.08 22.81 -3.64
CA ARG A 316 12.28 24.01 -3.43
C ARG A 316 11.06 24.02 -4.34
N TYR A 317 9.91 24.43 -3.80
CA TYR A 317 8.63 24.47 -4.51
C TYR A 317 7.87 25.75 -4.17
N THR A 318 7.17 26.33 -5.15
CA THR A 318 6.25 27.46 -4.93
C THR A 318 4.83 26.94 -4.78
N VAL A 319 4.12 27.35 -3.74
CA VAL A 319 2.75 26.93 -3.44
C VAL A 319 1.79 27.49 -4.50
N GLY A 320 1.03 26.61 -5.14
CA GLY A 320 0.02 27.00 -6.14
C GLY A 320 -1.34 27.30 -5.52
N GLU A 321 -1.84 26.36 -4.70
CA GLU A 321 -3.12 26.47 -3.98
C GLU A 321 -2.98 25.79 -2.62
N VAL A 322 -3.72 26.28 -1.62
CA VAL A 322 -3.93 25.63 -0.34
C VAL A 322 -5.43 25.50 -0.10
N GLY A 323 -5.87 24.51 0.68
CA GLY A 323 -7.28 24.37 0.99
C GLY A 323 -7.62 23.28 2.00
N ILE A 324 -8.91 23.13 2.27
CA ILE A 324 -9.46 22.08 3.14
C ILE A 324 -10.45 21.21 2.36
N ARG A 325 -10.84 20.07 2.92
CA ARG A 325 -11.85 19.20 2.32
C ARG A 325 -13.16 19.32 3.11
N TYR A 326 -14.16 19.98 2.52
CA TYR A 326 -15.45 20.32 3.15
C TYR A 326 -16.58 20.25 2.11
N PRO A 327 -17.26 19.11 1.95
CA PRO A 327 -16.72 17.74 2.02
C PRO A 327 -15.82 17.41 0.80
N ILE A 328 -15.80 18.28 -0.21
CA ILE A 328 -14.96 18.25 -1.41
C ILE A 328 -13.80 19.26 -1.24
N GLN A 329 -12.75 19.16 -2.05
CA GLN A 329 -11.65 20.14 -2.06
C GLN A 329 -12.19 21.57 -2.20
N THR A 330 -11.97 22.39 -1.19
CA THR A 330 -12.38 23.79 -1.12
C THR A 330 -11.13 24.66 -0.91
N PRO A 331 -10.73 25.48 -1.89
CA PRO A 331 -9.56 26.36 -1.77
C PRO A 331 -9.71 27.36 -0.62
N GLN A 332 -8.59 27.76 -0.01
CA GLN A 332 -8.49 28.78 1.03
C GLN A 332 -7.32 29.73 0.70
N THR A 333 -7.31 30.94 1.27
CA THR A 333 -6.20 31.90 1.13
C THR A 333 -5.01 31.59 2.05
N VAL A 334 -5.23 30.82 3.13
CA VAL A 334 -4.21 30.44 4.10
C VAL A 334 -4.57 29.11 4.79
N LEU A 335 -3.57 28.30 5.11
CA LEU A 335 -3.64 27.26 6.15
C LEU A 335 -2.79 27.69 7.35
N ARG A 336 -3.32 27.47 8.56
CA ARG A 336 -2.77 27.95 9.84
C ARG A 336 -2.40 26.77 10.76
N ALA A 337 -1.54 27.02 11.74
CA ALA A 337 -1.15 26.04 12.76
C ALA A 337 -2.36 25.27 13.34
N GLY A 338 -2.21 23.95 13.48
CA GLY A 338 -3.24 23.01 13.93
C GLY A 338 -4.14 22.44 12.83
N GLN A 339 -4.26 23.09 11.66
CA GLN A 339 -5.17 22.64 10.60
C GLN A 339 -4.64 21.43 9.81
N VAL A 340 -5.57 20.61 9.33
CA VAL A 340 -5.32 19.55 8.32
C VAL A 340 -5.96 19.99 7.00
N GLY A 341 -5.19 19.96 5.92
CA GLY A 341 -5.61 20.46 4.61
C GLY A 341 -4.80 19.87 3.46
N TYR A 342 -4.99 20.40 2.26
CA TYR A 342 -4.21 20.03 1.08
C TYR A 342 -3.39 21.22 0.55
N ILE A 343 -2.27 20.89 -0.10
CA ILE A 343 -1.41 21.81 -0.84
C ILE A 343 -1.10 21.18 -2.19
N PHE A 344 -1.09 21.97 -3.27
CA PHE A 344 -0.34 21.61 -4.48
C PHE A 344 0.55 22.77 -4.93
N PHE A 345 1.59 22.44 -5.68
CA PHE A 345 2.65 23.36 -6.07
C PHE A 345 2.49 23.84 -7.51
N ASN A 346 2.99 25.03 -7.84
CA ASN A 346 2.99 25.57 -9.19
C ASN A 346 4.39 26.13 -9.55
N PRO A 347 5.15 25.48 -10.45
CA PRO A 347 4.80 24.28 -11.21
C PRO A 347 4.65 23.03 -10.31
N GLY A 348 3.76 22.13 -10.71
CA GLY A 348 3.48 20.89 -9.99
C GLY A 348 4.69 19.96 -9.89
N MET A 349 4.73 19.16 -8.82
CA MET A 349 5.74 18.12 -8.62
C MET A 349 5.72 17.11 -9.77
N LYS A 350 6.80 17.06 -10.55
CA LYS A 350 6.87 16.26 -11.80
C LYS A 350 6.98 14.75 -11.57
N ARG A 351 7.41 14.31 -10.38
CA ARG A 351 7.55 12.89 -10.05
C ARG A 351 6.87 12.63 -8.72
N ILE A 352 6.00 11.63 -8.67
CA ILE A 352 5.28 11.25 -7.44
C ILE A 352 6.23 10.85 -6.30
N LYS A 353 7.45 10.40 -6.64
CA LYS A 353 8.52 10.00 -5.70
C LYS A 353 9.24 11.17 -5.02
N ASP A 354 9.03 12.41 -5.46
CA ASP A 354 9.67 13.58 -4.84
C ASP A 354 8.93 14.06 -3.57
N ALA A 355 7.66 13.66 -3.39
CA ALA A 355 6.82 14.01 -2.26
C ALA A 355 6.85 12.91 -1.17
N LYS A 356 8.01 12.67 -0.56
CA LYS A 356 8.19 11.59 0.44
C LYS A 356 7.22 11.75 1.62
N ILE A 357 6.49 10.70 1.98
CA ILE A 357 5.50 10.80 3.06
C ILE A 357 6.22 10.79 4.41
N GLY A 358 5.82 11.68 5.32
CA GLY A 358 6.59 12.00 6.53
C GLY A 358 7.66 13.07 6.35
N ASP A 359 7.85 13.59 5.13
CA ASP A 359 8.68 14.76 4.91
C ASP A 359 8.10 15.99 5.62
N THR A 360 9.00 16.86 6.06
CA THR A 360 8.66 18.17 6.63
C THR A 360 8.91 19.24 5.58
N PHE A 361 7.94 20.13 5.39
CA PHE A 361 8.09 21.35 4.62
C PHE A 361 8.23 22.55 5.54
N THR A 362 9.16 23.44 5.22
CA THR A 362 9.31 24.76 5.85
C THR A 362 9.50 25.86 4.79
N THR A 363 9.40 27.12 5.19
CA THR A 363 9.70 28.28 4.32
C THR A 363 11.19 28.31 3.98
N VAL A 364 11.53 28.57 2.72
CA VAL A 364 12.93 28.72 2.28
C VAL A 364 13.68 29.74 3.17
N GLY A 365 14.83 29.34 3.70
CA GLY A 365 15.62 30.15 4.63
C GLY A 365 15.37 29.89 6.13
N SER A 366 14.26 29.24 6.51
CA SER A 366 14.00 28.78 7.89
C SER A 366 14.67 27.44 8.23
N GLU A 367 15.37 26.86 7.25
CA GLU A 367 16.00 25.53 7.23
C GLU A 367 16.87 25.22 8.47
N ALA A 368 17.55 26.23 9.03
CA ALA A 368 18.42 26.08 10.20
C ALA A 368 17.72 26.25 11.57
N THR A 369 16.44 26.60 11.57
CA THR A 369 15.66 26.92 12.80
C THR A 369 14.55 25.90 13.06
N VAL A 370 14.18 25.09 12.07
CA VAL A 370 13.11 24.10 12.17
C VAL A 370 13.69 22.70 12.31
N GLU A 371 13.40 22.04 13.43
CA GLU A 371 13.63 20.60 13.56
C GLU A 371 12.57 19.84 12.74
N PRO A 372 12.98 18.95 11.80
CA PRO A 372 12.04 18.14 11.04
C PRO A 372 11.33 17.14 11.94
N TYR A 373 10.10 16.78 11.58
CA TYR A 373 9.38 15.68 12.23
C TYR A 373 10.11 14.35 11.96
N PRO A 374 10.09 13.36 12.88
CA PRO A 374 10.58 12.01 12.58
C PRO A 374 9.82 11.44 11.37
N GLY A 375 10.52 11.32 10.24
CA GLY A 375 9.96 10.81 9.00
C GLY A 375 9.67 9.31 9.05
N PHE A 376 8.69 8.86 8.28
CA PHE A 376 8.35 7.44 8.18
C PHE A 376 9.35 6.69 7.29
N GLU A 377 9.69 5.45 7.64
CA GLU A 377 10.46 4.58 6.75
C GLU A 377 9.58 4.11 5.58
N GLU A 378 10.11 4.13 4.35
CA GLU A 378 9.38 3.62 3.19
C GLU A 378 9.21 2.09 3.29
N PRO A 379 7.96 1.57 3.32
CA PRO A 379 7.72 0.15 3.54
C PRO A 379 8.16 -0.66 2.31
N LYS A 380 8.95 -1.71 2.55
CA LYS A 380 9.61 -2.50 1.51
C LYS A 380 8.65 -3.58 0.97
N PRO A 381 8.55 -3.80 -0.34
CA PRO A 381 7.70 -4.85 -0.91
C PRO A 381 8.26 -6.24 -0.57
N MET A 382 7.40 -7.10 -0.03
CA MET A 382 7.72 -8.49 0.33
C MET A 382 7.12 -9.50 -0.64
N VAL A 383 6.03 -9.14 -1.32
CA VAL A 383 5.16 -10.04 -2.10
C VAL A 383 5.20 -9.64 -3.57
N PHE A 384 5.63 -10.53 -4.48
CA PHE A 384 5.81 -10.20 -5.90
C PHE A 384 4.93 -11.05 -6.81
N VAL A 385 4.22 -10.42 -7.73
CA VAL A 385 3.33 -11.03 -8.73
C VAL A 385 3.72 -10.57 -10.12
N ALA A 386 3.55 -11.40 -11.15
CA ALA A 386 3.63 -10.93 -12.54
C ALA A 386 2.22 -10.76 -13.12
N ALA A 387 2.07 -9.71 -13.92
CA ALA A 387 0.87 -9.36 -14.66
C ALA A 387 1.20 -9.32 -16.15
N PHE A 388 0.46 -10.10 -16.95
CA PHE A 388 0.60 -10.21 -18.40
C PHE A 388 -0.75 -9.92 -19.06
N PRO A 389 -0.80 -9.26 -20.23
CA PRO A 389 -2.03 -9.12 -20.98
C PRO A 389 -2.39 -10.47 -21.66
N THR A 390 -3.66 -10.68 -22.00
CA THR A 390 -4.04 -11.81 -22.86
C THR A 390 -3.58 -11.58 -24.30
N ASP A 391 -3.81 -10.39 -24.86
CA ASP A 391 -3.27 -10.02 -26.18
C ASP A 391 -1.97 -9.22 -26.01
N PRO A 392 -0.84 -9.62 -26.63
CA PRO A 392 0.38 -8.82 -26.65
C PRO A 392 0.20 -7.37 -27.14
N ALA A 393 -0.84 -7.08 -27.95
CA ALA A 393 -1.20 -5.73 -28.36
C ALA A 393 -1.61 -4.81 -27.19
N ASP A 394 -2.23 -5.37 -26.14
CA ASP A 394 -2.66 -4.62 -24.95
C ASP A 394 -1.50 -4.28 -23.99
N TYR A 395 -0.26 -4.73 -24.25
CA TYR A 395 0.89 -4.48 -23.35
C TYR A 395 1.11 -2.99 -23.05
N GLN A 396 0.96 -2.11 -24.04
CA GLN A 396 1.14 -0.67 -23.83
C GLN A 396 0.04 -0.09 -22.96
N ARG A 397 -1.21 -0.47 -23.21
CA ARG A 397 -2.35 -0.08 -22.36
C ARG A 397 -2.17 -0.57 -20.93
N LEU A 398 -1.78 -1.83 -20.75
CA LEU A 398 -1.47 -2.40 -19.44
C LEU A 398 -0.33 -1.67 -18.72
N ALA A 399 0.69 -1.19 -19.45
CA ALA A 399 1.74 -0.36 -18.88
C ALA A 399 1.23 1.01 -18.39
N ASP A 400 0.34 1.65 -19.16
CA ASP A 400 -0.19 2.98 -18.87
C ASP A 400 -1.25 2.95 -17.74
N ASP A 401 -2.11 1.93 -17.71
CA ASP A 401 -3.15 1.73 -16.69
C ASP A 401 -2.52 1.29 -15.34
N ILE A 402 -1.58 0.34 -15.33
CA ILE A 402 -0.74 0.04 -14.15
C ILE A 402 0.01 1.30 -13.68
N GLY A 403 0.52 2.09 -14.62
CA GLY A 403 1.20 3.36 -14.34
C GLY A 403 0.30 4.33 -13.56
N GLN A 404 -0.95 4.50 -14.00
CA GLN A 404 -1.95 5.35 -13.34
C GLN A 404 -2.31 4.86 -11.92
N LEU A 405 -2.51 3.54 -11.73
CA LEU A 405 -2.77 2.97 -10.41
C LEU A 405 -1.62 3.24 -9.41
N VAL A 406 -0.36 3.07 -9.84
CA VAL A 406 0.83 3.27 -8.99
C VAL A 406 1.16 4.75 -8.73
N LEU A 407 0.58 5.70 -9.49
CA LEU A 407 0.59 7.11 -9.07
C LEU A 407 -0.20 7.33 -7.77
N ASN A 408 -1.28 6.58 -7.56
CA ASN A 408 -2.13 6.70 -6.37
C ASN A 408 -1.73 5.76 -5.23
N ASP A 409 -1.09 4.62 -5.53
CA ASP A 409 -0.49 3.68 -4.57
C ASP A 409 1.02 3.53 -4.79
N ARG A 410 1.81 4.26 -4.01
CA ARG A 410 3.28 4.25 -4.07
C ARG A 410 3.91 3.04 -3.40
N SER A 411 3.15 2.25 -2.66
CA SER A 411 3.67 1.05 -1.99
C SER A 411 3.82 -0.14 -2.93
N VAL A 412 3.36 0.04 -4.18
CA VAL A 412 3.60 -0.87 -5.30
C VAL A 412 4.88 -0.52 -6.04
N THR A 413 5.78 -1.50 -6.19
CA THR A 413 6.97 -1.37 -7.06
C THR A 413 6.75 -2.02 -8.42
N LEU A 414 7.17 -1.32 -9.49
CA LEU A 414 7.05 -1.78 -10.87
C LEU A 414 8.41 -2.15 -11.47
N MET A 415 8.48 -3.32 -12.08
CA MET A 415 9.60 -3.77 -12.94
C MET A 415 9.02 -4.41 -14.20
N LYS A 416 9.74 -4.38 -15.33
CA LYS A 416 9.33 -5.13 -16.53
C LYS A 416 9.64 -6.61 -16.36
N ASP A 417 8.78 -7.49 -16.86
CA ASP A 417 8.94 -8.94 -16.79
C ASP A 417 8.69 -9.58 -18.18
N HIS A 418 9.15 -10.81 -18.38
CA HIS A 418 8.96 -11.55 -19.64
C HIS A 418 8.72 -13.04 -19.37
N SER A 419 7.80 -13.62 -20.12
CA SER A 419 7.44 -15.04 -20.10
C SER A 419 7.50 -15.61 -21.53
N ASP A 420 7.96 -16.84 -21.67
CA ASP A 420 7.98 -17.51 -22.98
C ASP A 420 6.58 -17.98 -23.39
N ALA A 421 5.68 -18.27 -22.44
CA ALA A 421 4.29 -18.63 -22.70
C ALA A 421 3.32 -17.43 -22.74
N LEU A 422 3.61 -16.33 -22.02
CA LEU A 422 2.71 -15.17 -21.88
C LEU A 422 3.26 -13.86 -22.50
N GLY A 423 4.50 -13.84 -22.97
CA GLY A 423 5.12 -12.66 -23.60
C GLY A 423 5.56 -11.59 -22.59
N ALA A 424 5.52 -10.33 -23.02
CA ALA A 424 5.93 -9.19 -22.20
C ALA A 424 4.89 -8.83 -21.13
N GLY A 425 5.36 -8.51 -19.92
CA GLY A 425 4.51 -8.14 -18.80
C GLY A 425 5.20 -7.24 -17.78
N TRP A 426 4.62 -7.20 -16.58
CA TRP A 426 5.08 -6.36 -15.47
C TRP A 426 5.14 -7.16 -14.18
N ARG A 427 6.27 -7.06 -13.46
CA ARG A 427 6.39 -7.54 -12.08
C ARG A 427 5.94 -6.42 -11.14
N LEU A 428 4.90 -6.73 -10.38
CA LEU A 428 4.34 -5.91 -9.31
C LEU A 428 4.87 -6.42 -7.98
N GLY A 429 5.40 -5.53 -7.14
CA GLY A 429 5.82 -5.83 -5.76
C GLY A 429 4.94 -5.09 -4.76
N PHE A 430 4.42 -5.80 -3.76
CA PHE A 430 3.44 -5.33 -2.79
C PHE A 430 3.94 -5.54 -1.36
N LEU A 431 3.38 -4.79 -0.42
CA LEU A 431 3.68 -4.94 1.02
C LEU A 431 3.21 -6.29 1.56
N GLY A 432 1.93 -6.62 1.35
CA GLY A 432 1.28 -7.80 1.91
C GLY A 432 0.26 -8.44 0.96
N SER A 433 -0.34 -9.55 1.40
CA SER A 433 -1.24 -10.37 0.58
C SER A 433 -2.64 -9.75 0.41
N LEU A 434 -3.17 -9.00 1.38
CA LEU A 434 -4.43 -8.26 1.16
C LEU A 434 -4.19 -7.10 0.20
N HIS A 435 -3.14 -6.31 0.41
CA HIS A 435 -2.79 -5.21 -0.50
C HIS A 435 -2.65 -5.73 -1.94
N CYS A 436 -1.88 -6.80 -2.15
CA CYS A 436 -1.80 -7.50 -3.44
C CYS A 436 -3.20 -7.85 -4.00
N SER A 437 -4.09 -8.45 -3.19
CA SER A 437 -5.45 -8.81 -3.64
C SER A 437 -6.35 -7.61 -3.98
N VAL A 438 -6.16 -6.45 -3.33
CA VAL A 438 -6.95 -5.23 -3.60
C VAL A 438 -6.48 -4.59 -4.89
N PHE A 439 -5.16 -4.53 -5.12
CA PHE A 439 -4.60 -4.03 -6.37
C PHE A 439 -4.98 -4.92 -7.56
N GLN A 440 -4.96 -6.25 -7.38
CA GLN A 440 -5.41 -7.19 -8.42
C GLN A 440 -6.87 -6.95 -8.84
N ASP A 441 -7.78 -6.66 -7.89
CA ASP A 441 -9.18 -6.42 -8.22
C ASP A 441 -9.41 -5.04 -8.83
N ARG A 442 -8.70 -3.98 -8.39
CA ARG A 442 -8.69 -2.68 -9.10
C ARG A 442 -8.27 -2.84 -10.56
N LEU A 443 -7.14 -3.51 -10.77
CA LEU A 443 -6.58 -3.76 -12.10
C LEU A 443 -7.51 -4.61 -12.99
N ARG A 444 -8.29 -5.53 -12.39
CA ARG A 444 -9.36 -6.28 -13.08
C ARG A 444 -10.63 -5.47 -13.35
N GLN A 445 -10.97 -4.48 -12.53
CA GLN A 445 -12.08 -3.57 -12.81
C GLN A 445 -11.75 -2.66 -14.00
N GLU A 446 -10.51 -2.15 -14.06
CA GLU A 446 -10.06 -1.23 -15.11
C GLU A 446 -9.75 -1.92 -16.47
N HIS A 447 -9.19 -3.15 -16.46
CA HIS A 447 -8.95 -3.94 -17.67
C HIS A 447 -10.07 -4.93 -18.04
N GLY A 448 -10.92 -5.32 -17.09
CA GLY A 448 -11.78 -6.49 -17.25
C GLY A 448 -11.00 -7.81 -17.27
N ALA A 449 -11.44 -8.75 -18.10
CA ALA A 449 -10.91 -10.11 -18.14
C ALA A 449 -9.61 -10.30 -18.97
N SER A 450 -9.08 -9.24 -19.59
CA SER A 450 -7.92 -9.30 -20.52
C SER A 450 -6.54 -9.41 -19.84
N ILE A 451 -6.50 -9.81 -18.57
CA ILE A 451 -5.28 -9.87 -17.77
C ILE A 451 -5.08 -11.24 -17.10
N ILE A 452 -3.85 -11.74 -17.19
CA ILE A 452 -3.37 -12.95 -16.52
C ILE A 452 -2.43 -12.51 -15.40
N ILE A 453 -2.73 -12.96 -14.18
CA ILE A 453 -2.02 -12.56 -12.96
C ILE A 453 -1.50 -13.85 -12.30
N THR A 454 -0.20 -13.94 -12.04
CA THR A 454 0.41 -15.16 -11.49
C THR A 454 0.11 -15.36 -10.00
N GLU A 455 0.38 -16.56 -9.48
CA GLU A 455 0.53 -16.73 -8.03
C GLU A 455 1.58 -15.75 -7.47
N PRO A 456 1.38 -15.22 -6.25
CA PRO A 456 2.40 -14.48 -5.54
C PRO A 456 3.64 -15.32 -5.20
N ALA A 457 4.81 -14.72 -5.35
CA ALA A 457 6.11 -15.30 -5.04
C ALA A 457 6.96 -14.33 -4.20
N VAL A 458 8.04 -14.83 -3.59
CA VAL A 458 8.98 -14.04 -2.79
C VAL A 458 10.37 -14.04 -3.41
N ARG A 459 11.12 -12.95 -3.16
CA ARG A 459 12.55 -12.84 -3.51
C ARG A 459 13.33 -14.03 -2.91
N SER A 460 14.29 -14.57 -3.65
CA SER A 460 15.27 -15.56 -3.17
C SER A 460 16.68 -15.01 -3.33
N LYS A 461 17.66 -15.49 -2.55
CA LYS A 461 19.07 -15.07 -2.69
C LYS A 461 19.97 -16.28 -2.91
N VAL A 462 20.86 -16.16 -3.89
CA VAL A 462 21.90 -17.15 -4.19
C VAL A 462 23.25 -16.53 -3.86
N GLN A 463 24.05 -17.24 -3.08
CA GLN A 463 25.46 -16.97 -2.88
C GLN A 463 26.24 -18.02 -3.68
N TRP A 464 27.10 -17.56 -4.59
CA TRP A 464 27.87 -18.40 -5.49
C TRP A 464 29.20 -18.84 -4.85
N GLN A 465 29.85 -19.86 -5.41
CA GLN A 465 31.15 -20.34 -4.91
C GLN A 465 32.27 -19.29 -4.98
N ASP A 466 32.15 -18.30 -5.87
CA ASP A 466 33.07 -17.16 -5.97
C ASP A 466 32.76 -16.03 -4.96
N GLY A 467 31.83 -16.26 -4.02
CA GLY A 467 31.42 -15.32 -3.00
C GLY A 467 30.47 -14.21 -3.48
N THR A 468 30.17 -14.15 -4.78
CA THR A 468 29.19 -13.17 -5.30
C THR A 468 27.78 -13.52 -4.83
N GLU A 469 26.93 -12.50 -4.70
CA GLU A 469 25.56 -12.64 -4.24
C GLU A 469 24.58 -12.08 -5.28
N THR A 470 23.56 -12.86 -5.63
CA THR A 470 22.50 -12.44 -6.56
C THR A 470 21.13 -12.66 -5.93
N VAL A 471 20.34 -11.59 -5.82
CA VAL A 471 18.92 -11.67 -5.44
C VAL A 471 18.10 -11.93 -6.70
N ILE A 472 17.23 -12.93 -6.64
CA ILE A 472 16.42 -13.44 -7.74
C ILE A 472 14.96 -13.17 -7.41
N THR A 473 14.27 -12.47 -8.31
CA THR A 473 12.85 -12.12 -8.19
C THR A 473 11.96 -12.95 -9.13
N ASN A 474 12.46 -13.35 -10.30
CA ASN A 474 11.72 -14.20 -11.24
C ASN A 474 12.10 -15.69 -11.02
N PRO A 475 11.14 -16.60 -10.74
CA PRO A 475 11.40 -18.03 -10.59
C PRO A 475 12.07 -18.71 -11.80
N ASN A 476 11.93 -18.15 -13.01
CA ASN A 476 12.56 -18.67 -14.22
C ASN A 476 14.09 -18.50 -14.20
N GLU A 477 14.58 -17.37 -13.66
CA GLU A 477 16.01 -17.06 -13.47
C GLU A 477 16.65 -17.90 -12.35
N PHE A 478 15.88 -18.56 -11.51
CA PHE A 478 16.41 -19.38 -10.42
C PHE A 478 17.30 -20.50 -10.99
N PRO A 479 18.59 -20.58 -10.57
CA PRO A 479 19.58 -21.31 -11.33
C PRO A 479 19.51 -22.81 -11.04
N GLU A 480 19.36 -23.58 -12.10
CA GLU A 480 19.27 -25.03 -12.02
C GLU A 480 20.67 -25.67 -12.09
N ALA A 481 20.86 -26.78 -11.36
CA ALA A 481 22.12 -27.51 -11.28
C ALA A 481 22.60 -28.14 -12.62
N GLU A 482 21.84 -27.94 -13.69
CA GLU A 482 22.11 -28.42 -15.04
C GLU A 482 22.44 -27.30 -16.03
N SER A 483 21.87 -26.10 -15.87
CA SER A 483 22.09 -24.96 -16.77
C SER A 483 23.31 -24.12 -16.41
N ASN A 484 23.74 -24.13 -15.13
CA ASN A 484 24.91 -23.38 -14.69
C ASN A 484 25.82 -24.23 -13.77
N PRO A 485 27.05 -24.59 -14.19
CA PRO A 485 27.99 -25.34 -13.38
C PRO A 485 28.30 -24.73 -12.00
N LYS A 486 28.24 -23.40 -11.85
CA LYS A 486 28.48 -22.69 -10.57
C LYS A 486 27.46 -23.03 -9.47
N VAL A 487 26.33 -23.66 -9.80
CA VAL A 487 25.32 -24.09 -8.83
C VAL A 487 25.82 -25.23 -7.94
N ARG A 488 26.82 -26.01 -8.39
CA ARG A 488 27.41 -27.10 -7.59
C ARG A 488 28.23 -26.56 -6.42
N GLY A 489 27.55 -26.25 -5.32
CA GLY A 489 28.13 -25.64 -4.13
C GLY A 489 27.69 -24.20 -3.88
N ALA A 490 26.75 -23.66 -4.66
CA ALA A 490 26.05 -22.43 -4.32
C ALA A 490 25.15 -22.63 -3.10
N THR A 491 25.02 -21.59 -2.27
CA THR A 491 24.15 -21.58 -1.08
C THR A 491 22.90 -20.74 -1.34
N PHE A 492 21.74 -21.37 -1.18
CA PHE A 492 20.43 -20.75 -1.32
C PHE A 492 19.95 -20.19 0.01
N PHE A 493 19.39 -18.98 -0.03
CA PHE A 493 18.80 -18.30 1.11
C PHE A 493 17.38 -17.84 0.75
N GLU A 494 16.44 -18.05 1.67
CA GLU A 494 15.11 -17.45 1.63
C GLU A 494 15.03 -16.28 2.61
N PRO A 495 14.17 -15.28 2.36
CA PRO A 495 13.91 -14.21 3.29
C PRO A 495 13.08 -14.74 4.46
N PHE A 496 13.42 -14.29 5.66
CA PHE A 496 12.66 -14.53 6.87
C PHE A 496 12.11 -13.21 7.39
N VAL A 497 10.95 -13.26 8.04
CA VAL A 497 10.39 -12.15 8.78
C VAL A 497 10.32 -12.48 10.27
N LEU A 498 10.52 -11.48 11.12
CA LEU A 498 10.21 -11.58 12.54
C LEU A 498 8.72 -11.30 12.69
N ALA A 499 7.93 -12.36 12.66
CA ALA A 499 6.51 -12.33 12.89
C ALA A 499 6.23 -12.11 14.38
N THR A 500 5.58 -11.01 14.72
CA THR A 500 5.06 -10.74 16.06
C THR A 500 3.56 -10.99 16.05
N LEU A 501 3.12 -12.08 16.66
CA LEU A 501 1.72 -12.46 16.77
C LEU A 501 1.21 -12.02 18.14
N THR A 502 0.08 -11.29 18.19
CA THR A 502 -0.59 -10.96 19.46
C THR A 502 -1.97 -11.61 19.47
N LEU A 503 -2.22 -12.48 20.45
CA LEU A 503 -3.47 -13.25 20.59
C LEU A 503 -3.81 -13.58 22.05
N PRO A 504 -5.09 -13.85 22.37
CA PRO A 504 -5.50 -14.41 23.67
C PRO A 504 -4.84 -15.76 23.96
N GLU A 505 -4.56 -16.03 25.24
CA GLU A 505 -3.92 -17.29 25.69
C GLU A 505 -4.69 -18.55 25.25
N GLU A 506 -6.02 -18.49 25.14
CA GLU A 506 -6.86 -19.63 24.70
C GLU A 506 -6.53 -20.16 23.28
N TYR A 507 -5.81 -19.40 22.44
CA TYR A 507 -5.37 -19.85 21.11
C TYR A 507 -3.87 -20.19 21.01
N LEU A 508 -3.10 -20.02 22.09
CA LEU A 508 -1.64 -20.13 22.13
C LEU A 508 -1.12 -21.41 21.44
N GLY A 509 -1.58 -22.59 21.89
CA GLY A 509 -1.11 -23.87 21.36
C GLY A 509 -1.36 -24.04 19.86
N ARG A 510 -2.53 -23.62 19.37
CA ARG A 510 -2.86 -23.73 17.93
C ARG A 510 -2.09 -22.73 17.07
N ALA A 511 -1.74 -21.57 17.62
CA ALA A 511 -0.90 -20.58 16.94
C ALA A 511 0.54 -21.11 16.78
N ILE A 512 1.06 -21.79 17.80
CA ILE A 512 2.35 -22.51 17.77
C ILE A 512 2.32 -23.62 16.70
N GLU A 513 1.32 -24.52 16.74
CA GLU A 513 1.14 -25.60 15.75
C GLU A 513 1.19 -25.08 14.30
N LEU A 514 0.51 -23.95 14.03
CA LEU A 514 0.49 -23.33 12.71
C LEU A 514 1.85 -22.72 12.30
N CYS A 515 2.57 -22.10 13.25
CA CYS A 515 3.89 -21.54 13.00
C CYS A 515 4.94 -22.63 12.75
N GLU A 516 4.94 -23.71 13.53
CA GLU A 516 5.82 -24.86 13.34
C GLU A 516 5.54 -25.59 12.01
N ALA A 517 4.27 -25.83 11.68
CA ALA A 517 3.87 -26.39 10.38
C ALA A 517 4.33 -25.51 9.19
N SER A 518 4.48 -24.20 9.43
CA SER A 518 4.99 -23.20 8.50
C SER A 518 6.49 -22.91 8.67
N ARG A 519 7.26 -23.88 9.20
CA ARG A 519 8.73 -23.83 9.31
C ARG A 519 9.25 -22.63 10.13
N GLY A 520 8.43 -22.07 11.01
CA GLY A 520 8.78 -20.98 11.89
C GLY A 520 9.61 -21.43 13.09
N GLU A 521 10.57 -20.61 13.50
CA GLU A 521 11.35 -20.81 14.72
C GLU A 521 10.90 -19.80 15.80
N GLN A 522 10.66 -20.28 17.02
CA GLN A 522 10.24 -19.44 18.13
C GLN A 522 11.43 -18.64 18.70
N GLU A 523 11.26 -17.33 18.86
CA GLU A 523 12.24 -16.43 19.47
C GLU A 523 11.85 -16.09 20.92
N SER A 524 10.58 -15.71 21.16
CA SER A 524 10.07 -15.45 22.51
C SER A 524 8.56 -15.70 22.64
N ILE A 525 8.13 -15.88 23.90
CA ILE A 525 6.74 -15.79 24.33
C ILE A 525 6.71 -14.80 25.50
N GLU A 526 5.91 -13.74 25.37
CA GLU A 526 5.75 -12.69 26.37
C GLU A 526 4.27 -12.59 26.77
N PHE A 527 3.96 -12.87 28.04
CA PHE A 527 2.60 -12.80 28.58
C PHE A 527 2.30 -11.37 29.05
N PHE A 528 1.23 -10.78 28.55
CA PHE A 528 0.85 -9.39 28.79
C PHE A 528 -0.53 -9.33 29.47
N HIS A 529 -0.56 -8.72 30.66
CA HIS A 529 -1.78 -8.50 31.47
C HIS A 529 -2.68 -9.75 31.62
N GLY A 530 -2.05 -10.92 31.82
CA GLY A 530 -2.72 -12.17 32.23
C GLY A 530 -3.78 -12.73 31.27
N SER A 531 -3.82 -12.26 30.03
CA SER A 531 -4.88 -12.59 29.07
C SER A 531 -4.42 -12.59 27.61
N GLN A 532 -3.44 -11.74 27.27
CA GLN A 532 -2.83 -11.67 25.94
C GLN A 532 -1.42 -12.24 25.96
N VAL A 533 -1.04 -12.86 24.84
CA VAL A 533 0.27 -13.44 24.61
C VAL A 533 0.85 -12.83 23.33
N ILE A 534 2.07 -12.32 23.44
CA ILE A 534 2.88 -11.86 22.32
C ILE A 534 3.88 -12.97 22.00
N LEU A 535 3.71 -13.63 20.86
CA LEU A 535 4.65 -14.62 20.33
C LEU A 535 5.53 -13.96 19.27
N LYS A 536 6.84 -14.14 19.38
CA LYS A 536 7.80 -13.72 18.34
C LYS A 536 8.38 -14.95 17.67
N TYR A 537 8.21 -15.05 16.36
CA TYR A 537 8.64 -16.17 15.53
C TYR A 537 9.39 -15.68 14.30
N ARG A 538 10.49 -16.34 13.93
CA ARG A 538 11.11 -16.15 12.61
C ARG A 538 10.46 -17.10 11.61
N ILE A 539 9.65 -16.56 10.71
CA ILE A 539 8.87 -17.32 9.71
C ILE A 539 9.40 -17.01 8.31
N PRO A 540 9.55 -17.99 7.39
CA PRO A 540 9.92 -17.70 6.01
C PRO A 540 8.84 -16.88 5.30
N THR A 541 9.22 -15.81 4.58
CA THR A 541 8.25 -14.93 3.89
C THR A 541 7.40 -15.69 2.87
N ALA A 542 7.91 -16.79 2.32
CA ALA A 542 7.17 -17.66 1.41
C ALA A 542 5.87 -18.23 2.03
N GLU A 543 5.89 -18.53 3.33
CA GLU A 543 4.75 -19.08 4.05
C GLU A 543 3.77 -17.97 4.46
N LEU A 544 4.29 -16.78 4.81
CA LEU A 544 3.50 -15.56 5.04
C LEU A 544 2.57 -15.28 3.82
N VAL A 545 3.13 -15.45 2.63
CA VAL A 545 2.46 -15.28 1.33
C VAL A 545 1.52 -16.45 0.99
N ASP A 546 1.83 -17.67 1.43
CA ASP A 546 0.96 -18.85 1.31
C ASP A 546 -0.22 -18.81 2.32
N ASP A 547 -0.94 -17.70 2.40
CA ASP A 547 -2.17 -17.52 3.19
C ASP A 547 -2.03 -17.79 4.71
N MET A 548 -0.83 -17.64 5.29
CA MET A 548 -0.61 -17.79 6.73
C MET A 548 -1.51 -16.89 7.58
N PHE A 549 -1.78 -15.68 7.12
CA PHE A 549 -2.68 -14.76 7.79
C PHE A 549 -4.14 -15.23 7.79
N GLY A 550 -4.63 -15.81 6.68
CA GLY A 550 -5.96 -16.42 6.61
C GLY A 550 -6.05 -17.68 7.48
N LYS A 551 -5.04 -18.55 7.44
CA LYS A 551 -4.91 -19.73 8.30
C LYS A 551 -4.93 -19.33 9.79
N LEU A 552 -4.14 -18.33 10.19
CA LEU A 552 -4.05 -17.84 11.57
C LEU A 552 -5.37 -17.24 12.05
N LYS A 553 -6.03 -16.40 11.25
CA LYS A 553 -7.38 -15.90 11.54
C LYS A 553 -8.38 -17.04 11.71
N GLY A 554 -8.39 -18.04 10.82
CA GLY A 554 -9.28 -19.20 10.94
C GLY A 554 -9.05 -19.99 12.24
N VAL A 555 -7.80 -20.26 12.59
CA VAL A 555 -7.39 -21.01 13.79
C VAL A 555 -7.78 -20.29 15.09
N THR A 556 -7.69 -18.96 15.10
CA THR A 556 -7.87 -18.09 16.29
C THR A 556 -9.23 -17.39 16.33
N LYS A 557 -10.20 -17.81 15.49
CA LYS A 557 -11.50 -17.12 15.29
C LYS A 557 -11.38 -15.62 14.94
N GLY A 558 -10.24 -15.20 14.39
CA GLY A 558 -9.92 -13.81 14.08
C GLY A 558 -9.23 -13.04 15.21
N TYR A 559 -9.07 -13.62 16.41
CA TYR A 559 -8.49 -12.93 17.59
C TYR A 559 -6.98 -12.66 17.50
N ALA A 560 -6.24 -13.39 16.67
CA ALA A 560 -4.82 -13.09 16.46
C ALA A 560 -4.62 -11.93 15.47
N THR A 561 -3.73 -11.01 15.85
CA THR A 561 -3.04 -10.14 14.90
C THR A 561 -1.65 -10.69 14.59
N LEU A 562 -1.16 -10.36 13.40
CA LEU A 562 0.14 -10.75 12.89
C LEU A 562 0.79 -9.51 12.30
N ASP A 563 1.85 -9.06 12.96
CA ASP A 563 2.77 -8.03 12.52
C ASP A 563 4.07 -8.68 12.06
N TYR A 564 4.86 -8.03 11.20
CA TYR A 564 6.11 -8.63 10.72
C TYR A 564 7.16 -7.63 10.26
N GLU A 565 8.41 -7.87 10.66
CA GLU A 565 9.60 -7.07 10.30
C GLU A 565 10.60 -7.90 9.46
N ASP A 566 11.48 -7.26 8.67
CA ASP A 566 12.49 -7.96 7.85
C ASP A 566 13.59 -8.57 8.74
N ALA A 567 13.58 -9.89 8.93
CA ALA A 567 14.61 -10.62 9.68
C ALA A 567 15.79 -11.05 8.79
N GLY A 568 15.86 -10.57 7.55
CA GLY A 568 16.95 -10.80 6.63
C GLY A 568 16.92 -12.18 5.96
N TRP A 569 18.10 -12.75 5.73
CA TRP A 569 18.30 -13.92 4.87
C TRP A 569 18.78 -15.13 5.65
N LYS A 570 18.12 -16.27 5.46
CA LYS A 570 18.50 -17.54 6.11
C LYS A 570 18.68 -18.65 5.09
N LYS A 571 19.70 -19.49 5.30
CA LYS A 571 20.09 -20.58 4.40
C LYS A 571 19.06 -21.72 4.44
N SER A 572 18.52 -22.07 3.27
CA SER A 572 17.39 -23.02 3.14
C SER A 572 17.49 -23.91 1.91
N GLN A 573 16.79 -25.05 1.93
CA GLN A 573 16.77 -26.00 0.80
C GLN A 573 15.70 -25.61 -0.23
N LEU A 574 15.97 -24.53 -0.96
CA LEU A 574 15.12 -24.05 -2.05
C LEU A 574 15.36 -24.86 -3.33
N VAL A 575 14.27 -25.17 -4.04
CA VAL A 575 14.31 -25.78 -5.37
C VAL A 575 13.27 -25.13 -6.29
N LYS A 576 13.61 -25.02 -7.57
CA LYS A 576 12.68 -24.59 -8.64
C LYS A 576 11.79 -25.78 -9.00
N MET A 577 10.49 -25.62 -8.82
CA MET A 577 9.46 -26.57 -9.23
C MET A 577 8.72 -26.02 -10.45
N GLN A 578 8.57 -26.85 -11.47
CA GLN A 578 7.94 -26.49 -12.75
C GLN A 578 6.85 -27.48 -13.13
N LEU A 579 5.89 -27.01 -13.93
CA LEU A 579 4.93 -27.87 -14.61
C LEU A 579 5.44 -28.15 -16.04
N LEU A 580 5.41 -29.41 -16.47
CA LEU A 580 5.77 -29.85 -17.81
C LEU A 580 4.54 -30.40 -18.52
N VAL A 581 4.28 -29.95 -19.75
CA VAL A 581 3.25 -30.50 -20.64
C VAL A 581 3.94 -31.18 -21.82
N ASN A 582 3.73 -32.49 -21.98
CA ASN A 582 4.44 -33.32 -22.96
C ASN A 582 6.00 -33.22 -22.92
N LYS A 583 6.56 -32.80 -21.78
CA LYS A 583 7.97 -32.45 -21.48
C LYS A 583 8.39 -31.00 -21.77
N GLU A 584 7.57 -30.20 -22.42
CA GLU A 584 7.82 -28.76 -22.59
C GLU A 584 7.49 -28.04 -21.26
N PRO A 585 8.39 -27.21 -20.70
CA PRO A 585 8.13 -26.53 -19.44
C PRO A 585 7.16 -25.36 -19.63
N VAL A 586 6.21 -25.22 -18.69
CA VAL A 586 5.37 -24.04 -18.56
C VAL A 586 6.04 -23.08 -17.59
N ASP A 587 6.72 -22.07 -18.15
CA ASP A 587 7.48 -21.09 -17.41
C ASP A 587 6.60 -20.27 -16.45
N ALA A 588 5.41 -19.85 -16.88
CA ALA A 588 4.45 -19.05 -16.12
C ALA A 588 3.87 -19.72 -14.86
N ILE A 589 4.10 -21.02 -14.66
CA ILE A 589 3.71 -21.78 -13.46
C ILE A 589 4.95 -22.12 -12.58
N SER A 590 6.17 -21.75 -12.99
CA SER A 590 7.38 -22.01 -12.21
C SER A 590 7.35 -21.30 -10.84
N ARG A 591 7.59 -22.04 -9.75
CA ARG A 591 7.68 -21.50 -8.38
C ARG A 591 8.92 -22.03 -7.68
N VAL A 592 9.63 -21.17 -6.97
CA VAL A 592 10.69 -21.58 -6.03
C VAL A 592 10.00 -22.01 -4.74
N VAL A 593 10.27 -23.22 -4.28
CA VAL A 593 9.63 -23.83 -3.10
C VAL A 593 10.66 -24.51 -2.21
N HIS A 594 10.33 -24.69 -0.92
CA HIS A 594 11.16 -25.50 -0.03
C HIS A 594 11.02 -26.99 -0.36
N ALA A 595 12.13 -27.75 -0.30
CA ALA A 595 12.19 -29.15 -0.70
C ALA A 595 11.13 -30.05 -0.04
N SER A 596 10.71 -29.75 1.20
CA SER A 596 9.67 -30.51 1.92
C SER A 596 8.25 -30.38 1.34
N GLN A 597 7.95 -29.30 0.62
CA GLN A 597 6.60 -29.02 0.09
C GLN A 597 6.35 -29.60 -1.31
N VAL A 598 7.44 -29.96 -2.01
CA VAL A 598 7.47 -30.37 -3.42
C VAL A 598 6.48 -31.49 -3.75
N GLU A 599 6.40 -32.55 -2.93
CA GLU A 599 5.49 -33.67 -3.24
C GLU A 599 4.01 -33.32 -3.06
N ARG A 600 3.67 -32.48 -2.07
CA ARG A 600 2.28 -32.03 -1.84
C ARG A 600 1.83 -31.12 -2.98
N LEU A 601 2.59 -30.06 -3.24
CA LEU A 601 2.26 -29.06 -4.24
C LEU A 601 2.31 -29.64 -5.66
N GLY A 602 3.32 -30.46 -5.99
CA GLY A 602 3.44 -31.09 -7.30
C GLY A 602 2.24 -31.99 -7.64
N ARG A 603 1.69 -32.74 -6.68
CA ARG A 603 0.46 -33.54 -6.88
C ARG A 603 -0.78 -32.66 -7.02
N GLN A 604 -0.88 -31.58 -6.24
CA GLN A 604 -1.98 -30.62 -6.28
C GLN A 604 -2.06 -29.88 -7.63
N TRP A 605 -0.93 -29.32 -8.10
CA TRP A 605 -0.82 -28.65 -9.39
C TRP A 605 -1.21 -29.55 -10.56
N VAL A 606 -0.65 -30.76 -10.61
CA VAL A 606 -0.89 -31.72 -11.70
C VAL A 606 -2.34 -32.19 -11.74
N THR A 607 -3.00 -32.26 -10.58
CA THR A 607 -4.45 -32.54 -10.49
C THR A 607 -5.29 -31.35 -11.00
N LYS A 608 -5.08 -30.12 -10.47
CA LYS A 608 -5.88 -28.94 -10.90
C LYS A 608 -5.69 -28.63 -12.39
N PHE A 609 -4.45 -28.66 -12.89
CA PHE A 609 -4.17 -28.32 -14.30
C PHE A 609 -4.80 -29.31 -15.30
N LYS A 610 -4.91 -30.60 -14.92
CA LYS A 610 -5.58 -31.65 -15.70
C LYS A 610 -7.07 -31.37 -15.94
N GLU A 611 -7.72 -30.59 -15.09
CA GLU A 611 -9.14 -30.23 -15.22
C GLU A 611 -9.38 -29.10 -16.23
N HIS A 612 -8.36 -28.26 -16.48
CA HIS A 612 -8.45 -27.12 -17.39
C HIS A 612 -7.85 -27.38 -18.79
N VAL A 613 -6.96 -28.37 -18.94
CA VAL A 613 -6.38 -28.74 -20.25
C VAL A 613 -7.35 -29.57 -21.09
N GLN A 614 -7.70 -29.07 -22.28
CA GLN A 614 -8.52 -29.80 -23.24
C GLN A 614 -7.89 -31.15 -23.66
N ARG A 615 -8.73 -32.18 -23.85
CA ARG A 615 -8.28 -33.49 -24.34
C ARG A 615 -7.95 -33.41 -25.83
N GLN A 616 -6.84 -34.05 -26.22
CA GLN A 616 -6.41 -34.10 -27.63
C GLN A 616 -6.69 -35.46 -28.28
N MET A 617 -6.48 -35.56 -29.59
CA MET A 617 -6.58 -36.83 -30.34
C MET A 617 -5.42 -37.80 -30.02
N PHE A 618 -4.40 -37.32 -29.30
CA PHE A 618 -3.28 -38.06 -28.73
C PHE A 618 -3.26 -37.92 -27.19
N GLU A 619 -2.38 -38.68 -26.53
CA GLU A 619 -2.18 -38.67 -25.08
C GLU A 619 -1.45 -37.38 -24.68
N VAL A 620 -2.06 -36.56 -23.81
CA VAL A 620 -1.40 -35.39 -23.21
C VAL A 620 -0.92 -35.76 -21.82
N ILE A 621 0.36 -35.52 -21.57
CA ILE A 621 1.02 -35.80 -20.30
C ILE A 621 1.24 -34.48 -19.56
N ILE A 622 0.83 -34.43 -18.30
CA ILE A 622 1.06 -33.29 -17.40
C ILE A 622 1.93 -33.79 -16.24
N GLN A 623 3.03 -33.11 -15.94
CA GLN A 623 4.00 -33.55 -14.91
C GLN A 623 4.44 -32.36 -14.06
N ALA A 624 4.64 -32.57 -12.76
CA ALA A 624 5.41 -31.65 -11.92
C ALA A 624 6.84 -32.17 -11.83
N ALA A 625 7.83 -31.31 -11.99
CA ALA A 625 9.23 -31.66 -11.99
C ALA A 625 10.09 -30.67 -11.18
N VAL A 626 11.21 -31.18 -10.68
CA VAL A 626 12.31 -30.40 -10.10
C VAL A 626 13.59 -30.82 -10.84
N GLY A 627 14.04 -29.98 -11.77
CA GLY A 627 14.98 -30.39 -12.82
C GLY A 627 14.49 -31.66 -13.53
N LYS A 628 15.36 -32.67 -13.69
CA LYS A 628 15.00 -33.97 -14.25
C LYS A 628 14.11 -34.86 -13.35
N LYS A 629 13.94 -34.57 -12.05
CA LYS A 629 13.14 -35.43 -11.15
C LYS A 629 11.65 -35.13 -11.35
N ILE A 630 10.94 -36.05 -11.98
CA ILE A 630 9.46 -36.06 -12.01
C ILE A 630 8.94 -36.36 -10.59
N ILE A 631 8.10 -35.48 -10.07
CA ILE A 631 7.50 -35.53 -8.73
C ILE A 631 6.09 -36.11 -8.78
N ALA A 632 5.29 -35.62 -9.74
CA ALA A 632 3.93 -36.06 -9.99
C ALA A 632 3.69 -36.14 -11.50
N ARG A 633 2.74 -36.99 -11.90
CA ARG A 633 2.40 -37.21 -13.31
C ARG A 633 0.92 -37.59 -13.43
N GLU A 634 0.22 -36.87 -14.30
CA GLU A 634 -1.10 -37.23 -14.78
C GLU A 634 -1.11 -37.43 -16.29
N THR A 635 -2.18 -38.02 -16.81
CA THR A 635 -2.27 -38.37 -18.22
C THR A 635 -3.71 -38.27 -18.73
N LEU A 636 -3.96 -37.29 -19.59
CA LEU A 636 -5.24 -37.10 -20.26
C LEU A 636 -5.41 -38.11 -21.38
N LYS A 637 -6.47 -38.93 -21.27
CA LYS A 637 -6.78 -39.99 -22.23
C LYS A 637 -7.22 -39.39 -23.56
N ALA A 638 -6.50 -39.74 -24.61
CA ALA A 638 -6.75 -39.32 -25.99
C ALA A 638 -8.19 -39.61 -26.47
N PHE A 639 -8.83 -38.63 -27.11
CA PHE A 639 -10.14 -38.78 -27.76
C PHE A 639 -10.14 -39.99 -28.70
N ARG A 640 -11.10 -40.89 -28.51
CA ARG A 640 -11.21 -42.16 -29.24
C ARG A 640 -12.49 -42.19 -30.06
N LYS A 641 -12.40 -41.84 -31.35
CA LYS A 641 -13.41 -42.24 -32.33
C LYS A 641 -13.49 -43.78 -32.34
N ASP A 642 -14.69 -44.33 -32.19
CA ASP A 642 -14.86 -45.75 -32.44
C ASP A 642 -14.74 -46.03 -33.94
N VAL A 643 -13.77 -46.89 -34.28
CA VAL A 643 -13.51 -47.36 -35.65
C VAL A 643 -14.22 -48.69 -35.94
N LEU A 644 -14.89 -49.29 -34.94
CA LEU A 644 -15.56 -50.58 -35.03
C LEU A 644 -17.09 -50.46 -35.15
N ALA A 645 -17.68 -49.28 -34.92
CA ALA A 645 -19.12 -49.01 -35.02
C ALA A 645 -19.78 -49.32 -36.39
N LYS A 646 -19.00 -49.61 -37.45
CA LYS A 646 -19.49 -50.06 -38.77
C LYS A 646 -18.97 -51.46 -39.16
N LEU A 647 -18.67 -52.31 -38.18
CA LEU A 647 -18.14 -53.66 -38.36
C LEU A 647 -19.06 -54.70 -37.72
N HIS A 648 -19.55 -55.64 -38.53
CA HIS A 648 -20.25 -56.82 -38.03
C HIS A 648 -19.24 -57.78 -37.36
N ALA A 649 -19.71 -58.55 -36.37
CA ALA A 649 -18.85 -59.13 -35.33
C ALA A 649 -17.76 -60.11 -35.80
N SER A 650 -17.91 -60.71 -36.98
CA SER A 650 -17.12 -61.88 -37.42
C SER A 650 -15.71 -61.57 -37.97
N ASP A 651 -15.42 -60.34 -38.43
CA ASP A 651 -14.15 -60.04 -39.12
C ASP A 651 -13.06 -59.50 -38.18
N ILE A 652 -12.31 -60.43 -37.59
CA ILE A 652 -11.15 -60.15 -36.74
C ILE A 652 -10.03 -59.43 -37.52
N THR A 653 -9.88 -59.69 -38.83
CA THR A 653 -8.76 -59.15 -39.62
C THR A 653 -8.94 -57.66 -39.88
N ARG A 654 -10.14 -57.24 -40.28
CA ARG A 654 -10.51 -55.84 -40.52
C ARG A 654 -10.60 -55.06 -39.21
N ARG A 655 -11.04 -55.69 -38.13
CA ARG A 655 -10.94 -55.14 -36.76
C ARG A 655 -9.49 -54.82 -36.39
N LYS A 656 -8.54 -55.76 -36.57
CA LYS A 656 -7.10 -55.51 -36.34
C LYS A 656 -6.56 -54.39 -37.24
N LYS A 657 -6.88 -54.41 -38.54
CA LYS A 657 -6.40 -53.42 -39.53
C LYS A 657 -6.82 -51.98 -39.19
N LEU A 658 -8.06 -51.78 -38.70
CA LEU A 658 -8.53 -50.44 -38.30
C LEU A 658 -7.92 -49.97 -36.97
N LEU A 659 -7.72 -50.88 -36.01
CA LEU A 659 -7.07 -50.56 -34.73
C LEU A 659 -5.59 -50.17 -34.92
N GLU A 660 -4.83 -50.92 -35.73
CA GLU A 660 -3.44 -50.54 -36.04
C GLU A 660 -3.37 -49.23 -36.85
N LYS A 661 -4.30 -48.98 -37.79
CA LYS A 661 -4.36 -47.67 -38.49
C LYS A 661 -4.64 -46.51 -37.51
N GLN A 662 -5.52 -46.70 -36.53
CA GLN A 662 -5.78 -45.71 -35.47
C GLN A 662 -4.55 -45.50 -34.55
N LYS A 663 -3.85 -46.59 -34.18
CA LYS A 663 -2.64 -46.57 -33.35
C LYS A 663 -1.45 -45.91 -34.04
N ALA A 664 -1.22 -46.21 -35.32
CA ALA A 664 -0.20 -45.56 -36.14
C ALA A 664 -0.50 -44.06 -36.35
N GLY A 665 -1.75 -43.70 -36.63
CA GLY A 665 -2.19 -42.31 -36.72
C GLY A 665 -1.94 -41.53 -35.42
N ARG A 666 -2.29 -42.12 -34.27
CA ARG A 666 -1.99 -41.53 -32.94
C ARG A 666 -0.49 -41.40 -32.67
N LYS A 667 0.34 -42.38 -33.06
CA LYS A 667 1.81 -42.28 -32.92
C LYS A 667 2.37 -41.12 -33.75
N ARG A 668 1.87 -40.89 -34.96
CA ARG A 668 2.24 -39.75 -35.81
C ARG A 668 1.77 -38.42 -35.19
N LEU A 669 0.53 -38.33 -34.74
CA LEU A 669 0.00 -37.13 -34.08
C LEU A 669 0.79 -36.76 -32.81
N ARG A 670 1.15 -37.74 -31.98
CA ARG A 670 1.98 -37.51 -30.77
C ARG A 670 3.41 -37.05 -31.06
N ALA A 671 3.94 -37.31 -32.26
CA ALA A 671 5.30 -36.95 -32.65
C ALA A 671 5.42 -35.58 -33.36
N VAL A 672 4.27 -34.94 -33.66
CA VAL A 672 4.20 -33.67 -34.42
C VAL A 672 3.26 -32.65 -33.74
N GLY A 673 2.34 -33.12 -32.89
CA GLY A 673 1.38 -32.27 -32.18
C GLY A 673 1.94 -31.72 -30.88
N ASN A 674 2.46 -30.50 -30.94
CA ASN A 674 2.61 -29.65 -29.76
C ASN A 674 1.23 -29.36 -29.16
N VAL A 675 1.17 -29.20 -27.84
CA VAL A 675 -0.08 -28.87 -27.13
C VAL A 675 -0.07 -27.36 -26.89
N VAL A 676 -0.73 -26.62 -27.78
CA VAL A 676 -1.05 -25.21 -27.50
C VAL A 676 -2.00 -25.20 -26.31
N ILE A 677 -1.60 -24.53 -25.24
CA ILE A 677 -2.40 -24.34 -24.03
C ILE A 677 -3.12 -23.00 -24.18
N GLU A 678 -4.44 -23.03 -24.13
CA GLU A 678 -5.27 -21.83 -24.21
C GLU A 678 -5.03 -20.95 -22.97
N GLN A 679 -4.97 -19.63 -23.16
CA GLN A 679 -4.77 -18.68 -22.06
C GLN A 679 -5.86 -18.78 -20.98
N GLU A 680 -7.10 -19.13 -21.35
CA GLU A 680 -8.17 -19.44 -20.39
C GLU A 680 -7.79 -20.58 -19.42
N ALA A 681 -7.01 -21.57 -19.86
CA ALA A 681 -6.59 -22.68 -19.01
C ALA A 681 -5.54 -22.22 -17.97
N PHE A 682 -4.67 -21.27 -18.33
CA PHE A 682 -3.79 -20.61 -17.37
C PHE A 682 -4.59 -19.72 -16.41
N GLN A 683 -5.51 -18.90 -16.93
CA GLN A 683 -6.34 -18.00 -16.11
C GLN A 683 -7.18 -18.78 -15.09
N ARG A 684 -7.82 -19.90 -15.49
CA ARG A 684 -8.59 -20.80 -14.60
C ARG A 684 -7.72 -21.57 -13.60
N PHE A 685 -6.49 -21.92 -13.97
CA PHE A 685 -5.55 -22.55 -13.04
C PHE A 685 -5.07 -21.56 -11.97
N LEU A 686 -4.77 -20.33 -12.36
CA LEU A 686 -4.22 -19.27 -11.51
C LEU A 686 -5.29 -18.53 -10.68
N SER A 687 -6.56 -18.49 -11.13
CA SER A 687 -7.67 -18.10 -10.26
C SER A 687 -7.80 -19.08 -9.09
N LYS A 688 -7.96 -18.57 -7.86
CA LYS A 688 -8.17 -19.38 -6.65
C LYS A 688 -9.40 -20.27 -6.81
#